data_AF-A0A9P0B7W8-F1
#
_entry.id   AF-A0A9P0B7W8-F1
#
_cell.length_a   1.000
_cell.length_b   1.000
_cell.length_c   1.000
_cell.angle_alpha   90.00
_cell.angle_beta   90.00
_cell.angle_gamma   90.00
#
_symmetry.space_group_name_H-M   'P 1'
#
loop_
_entity.id
_entity.type
_entity.pdbx_description
1 polymer ?
#
loop_
_entity_poly.entity_id
_entity_poly.type
_entity_poly.pdbx_seq_one_letter_code
_entity_poly.pdbx_strand_id
1 'polypeptide(L)'
;MNNQVELNEDEFGLYIDKTTGDSKSVRRFTWSNKNNMEVQVITYGATITSIKVPDSKGLVEDIAFGFTFLEDYMAPKNRYFGATVGRNANRIKNAQINNDDTTNEGQLHGGFKGFDKVNWDYQRDGTKVIMSHYFPHVDEGYPEDLIVSVTFELTNNNDFKVDLKAFTTKPTLVNLTNLSYFNLAGHGKGAEELYKHIVCINADQITDVDESSNITGNLLPVSGTPFDQRNPTVLGERINNIPGNLGYDHNFCVTKGTDSGNNFIARVVHPPSGRVMELYSNQPGVQFYTSNSLPEQGKCDTLALVNGKEVANAVHKIFNKSNSTTTASKMDTPCEKNTDCNPVRLEEDQFGLYTDKTGKSTSVRRFTWKNKNNVEVQVITYGATITSIRVSDNKGLVEDIVLGFPSMEGYTAPTNPYFGATVGRNANRIGNAKIIIDGKTYSVTANSGKHQLHGGFKGFDKVNWDYHRDGTKVVMSHYSPDKDEGYPGDLIANVTFELTNNNDFFVDFKAYTSKPTLVNLTNHSYFNLAGHDKGAEELYKHVVCINADQTTPVDDNLIPSGKLQPVSGTVFDLRVPTVLGERINKIPGYSGFDHNFCITKGSDQGNTYFARVVYPPSGRVLELYSNQPGVQFYTSNFLPEEGDSKDFVEGKGGKLYWKHGGFCLETQNYPDAVNHVNFPPAILYPGETYHHTVVYKFSSMS
;
A
#
# COMPACT_ATOMS: atom_id res chain seq x y z
N MET A 1 -9.29 -3.25 -24.83
CA MET A 1 -9.80 -2.11 -24.04
C MET A 1 -8.59 -1.27 -23.69
N ASN A 2 -8.63 0.03 -23.97
CA ASN A 2 -7.46 0.90 -23.98
C ASN A 2 -6.76 0.94 -22.60
N ASN A 3 -5.52 0.44 -22.55
CA ASN A 3 -4.65 0.50 -21.37
C ASN A 3 -4.00 1.89 -21.21
N GLN A 4 -4.63 2.97 -21.68
CA GLN A 4 -4.04 4.31 -21.72
C GLN A 4 -4.87 5.29 -20.88
N VAL A 5 -4.18 6.26 -20.28
CA VAL A 5 -4.81 7.38 -19.59
C VAL A 5 -5.52 8.23 -20.64
N GLU A 6 -6.80 8.51 -20.42
CA GLU A 6 -7.60 9.37 -21.27
C GLU A 6 -7.56 10.81 -20.72
N LEU A 7 -7.44 11.79 -21.62
CA LEU A 7 -7.42 13.21 -21.28
C LEU A 7 -8.44 13.97 -22.13
N ASN A 8 -9.51 14.41 -21.47
CA ASN A 8 -10.58 15.21 -22.05
C ASN A 8 -10.42 16.68 -21.69
N GLU A 9 -10.87 17.56 -22.57
CA GLU A 9 -10.82 19.00 -22.41
C GLU A 9 -12.17 19.63 -22.74
N ASP A 10 -12.66 20.48 -21.86
CA ASP A 10 -13.92 21.19 -22.03
C ASP A 10 -13.85 22.63 -21.49
N GLU A 11 -14.87 23.44 -21.79
CA GLU A 11 -14.99 24.79 -21.24
C GLU A 11 -15.64 24.74 -19.85
N PHE A 12 -14.95 25.29 -18.85
CA PHE A 12 -15.45 25.38 -17.49
C PHE A 12 -16.28 26.65 -17.25
N GLY A 13 -15.92 27.76 -17.93
CA GLY A 13 -16.61 29.04 -17.83
C GLY A 13 -15.85 30.18 -18.50
N LEU A 14 -16.37 31.40 -18.39
CA LEU A 14 -15.77 32.60 -18.95
C LEU A 14 -15.17 33.48 -17.86
N TYR A 15 -13.93 33.89 -18.05
CA TYR A 15 -13.20 34.82 -17.19
C TYR A 15 -13.01 36.14 -17.93
N ILE A 16 -13.36 37.26 -17.29
CA ILE A 16 -13.06 38.60 -17.82
C ILE A 16 -11.76 39.08 -17.20
N ASP A 17 -10.74 39.25 -18.03
CA ASP A 17 -9.46 39.82 -17.62
C ASP A 17 -9.67 41.28 -17.21
N LYS A 18 -9.49 41.59 -15.93
CA LYS A 18 -9.72 42.95 -15.42
C LYS A 18 -8.72 43.97 -15.96
N THR A 19 -7.59 43.51 -16.50
CA THR A 19 -6.54 44.38 -17.04
C THR A 19 -6.82 44.73 -18.50
N THR A 20 -7.23 43.75 -19.31
CA THR A 20 -7.46 43.96 -20.74
C THR A 20 -8.93 44.16 -21.12
N GLY A 21 -9.86 43.74 -20.25
CA GLY A 21 -11.30 43.72 -20.52
C GLY A 21 -11.76 42.54 -21.38
N ASP A 22 -10.83 41.65 -21.78
CA ASP A 22 -11.13 40.54 -22.68
C ASP A 22 -11.81 39.39 -21.94
N SER A 23 -12.80 38.77 -22.61
CA SER A 23 -13.36 37.50 -22.18
C SER A 23 -12.48 36.35 -22.65
N LYS A 24 -11.96 35.56 -21.70
CA LYS A 24 -11.13 34.37 -21.94
C LYS A 24 -11.84 33.14 -21.42
N SER A 25 -11.83 32.06 -22.21
CA SER A 25 -12.35 30.75 -21.80
C SER A 25 -11.43 30.15 -20.72
N VAL A 26 -12.01 29.73 -19.61
CA VAL A 26 -11.33 28.88 -18.62
C VAL A 26 -11.54 27.44 -19.05
N ARG A 27 -10.45 26.72 -19.29
CA ARG A 27 -10.50 25.32 -19.74
C ARG A 27 -10.41 24.39 -18.55
N ARG A 28 -11.17 23.29 -18.60
CA ARG A 28 -11.06 22.16 -17.69
C ARG A 28 -10.41 20.99 -18.42
N PHE A 29 -9.50 20.33 -17.73
CA PHE A 29 -8.86 19.09 -18.17
C PHE A 29 -9.25 17.98 -17.22
N THR A 30 -9.75 16.88 -17.76
CA THR A 30 -10.17 15.70 -17.00
C THR A 30 -9.36 14.50 -17.45
N TRP A 31 -8.53 13.96 -16.56
CA TRP A 31 -7.88 12.67 -16.77
C TRP A 31 -8.71 11.54 -16.18
N SER A 32 -8.77 10.41 -16.87
CA SER A 32 -9.28 9.15 -16.32
C SER A 32 -8.29 8.04 -16.64
N ASN A 33 -8.05 7.13 -15.69
CA ASN A 33 -7.19 5.97 -15.92
C ASN A 33 -7.93 4.64 -15.76
N LYS A 34 -7.24 3.54 -16.07
CA LYS A 34 -7.78 2.18 -16.02
C LYS A 34 -8.24 1.72 -14.62
N ASN A 35 -7.83 2.42 -13.56
CA ASN A 35 -8.18 2.09 -12.17
C ASN A 35 -9.37 2.93 -11.68
N ASN A 36 -10.11 3.59 -12.58
CA ASN A 36 -11.22 4.49 -12.27
C ASN A 36 -10.81 5.70 -11.39
N MET A 37 -9.53 6.08 -11.40
CA MET A 37 -9.11 7.37 -10.86
C MET A 37 -9.40 8.45 -11.89
N GLU A 38 -10.04 9.54 -11.46
CA GLU A 38 -10.29 10.72 -12.27
C GLU A 38 -9.71 11.95 -11.59
N VAL A 39 -9.03 12.82 -12.34
CA VAL A 39 -8.50 14.08 -11.83
C VAL A 39 -8.96 15.22 -12.73
N GLN A 40 -9.39 16.32 -12.14
CA GLN A 40 -9.78 17.52 -12.87
C GLN A 40 -8.93 18.72 -12.44
N VAL A 41 -8.46 19.48 -13.42
CA VAL A 41 -7.82 20.78 -13.21
C VAL A 41 -8.41 21.84 -14.13
N ILE A 42 -8.38 23.10 -13.72
CA ILE A 42 -8.79 24.25 -14.53
C ILE A 42 -7.64 25.25 -14.72
N THR A 43 -7.66 25.98 -15.84
CA THR A 43 -6.64 27.00 -16.16
C THR A 43 -6.68 28.21 -15.24
N TYR A 44 -7.82 28.50 -14.61
CA TYR A 44 -7.93 29.57 -13.64
C TYR A 44 -7.19 29.19 -12.35
N GLY A 45 -6.12 29.90 -12.03
CA GLY A 45 -5.25 29.62 -10.89
C GLY A 45 -4.39 28.35 -11.00
N ALA A 46 -4.37 27.69 -12.17
CA ALA A 46 -3.82 26.34 -12.34
C ALA A 46 -4.30 25.40 -11.20
N THR A 47 -5.62 25.26 -11.11
CA THR A 47 -6.33 24.77 -9.93
C THR A 47 -6.75 23.33 -10.07
N ILE A 48 -6.47 22.50 -9.07
CA ILE A 48 -7.05 21.15 -8.93
C ILE A 48 -8.47 21.30 -8.40
N THR A 49 -9.46 20.81 -9.15
CA THR A 49 -10.88 20.96 -8.79
C THR A 49 -11.53 19.67 -8.29
N SER A 50 -10.95 18.52 -8.63
CA SER A 50 -11.51 17.21 -8.28
C SER A 50 -10.42 16.14 -8.35
N ILE A 51 -10.43 15.20 -7.39
CA ILE A 51 -9.68 13.95 -7.44
C ILE A 51 -10.63 12.85 -6.98
N LYS A 52 -11.14 12.05 -7.92
CA LYS A 52 -12.02 10.92 -7.62
C LYS A 52 -11.24 9.63 -7.57
N VAL A 53 -11.42 8.87 -6.50
CA VAL A 53 -10.69 7.63 -6.26
C VAL A 53 -11.66 6.54 -5.77
N PRO A 54 -11.63 5.31 -6.32
CA PRO A 54 -12.40 4.20 -5.77
C PRO A 54 -11.95 3.84 -4.35
N ASP A 55 -12.89 3.45 -3.50
CA ASP A 55 -12.61 2.83 -2.21
C ASP A 55 -12.35 1.31 -2.36
N SER A 56 -12.12 0.62 -1.24
CA SER A 56 -11.90 -0.83 -1.22
C SER A 56 -13.07 -1.68 -1.77
N LYS A 57 -14.26 -1.08 -1.89
CA LYS A 57 -15.49 -1.67 -2.43
C LYS A 57 -15.80 -1.19 -3.85
N GLY A 58 -14.93 -0.38 -4.45
CA GLY A 58 -15.10 0.20 -5.78
C GLY A 58 -16.03 1.42 -5.83
N LEU A 59 -16.48 1.94 -4.68
CA LEU A 59 -17.24 3.19 -4.64
C LEU A 59 -16.30 4.37 -4.88
N VAL A 60 -16.58 5.12 -5.94
CA VAL A 60 -15.82 6.32 -6.30
C VAL A 60 -16.38 7.52 -5.55
N GLU A 61 -15.54 8.23 -4.82
CA GLU A 61 -15.85 9.53 -4.22
C GLU A 61 -14.78 10.53 -4.62
N ASP A 62 -15.16 11.80 -4.72
CA ASP A 62 -14.21 12.89 -4.84
C ASP A 62 -13.59 13.16 -3.47
N ILE A 63 -12.27 13.08 -3.37
CA ILE A 63 -11.53 13.27 -2.13
C ILE A 63 -10.97 14.69 -2.02
N ALA A 64 -10.97 15.47 -3.10
CA ALA A 64 -10.49 16.84 -3.12
C ALA A 64 -11.65 17.83 -2.93
N PHE A 65 -11.39 18.94 -2.24
CA PHE A 65 -12.36 20.03 -2.18
C PHE A 65 -12.26 20.89 -3.45
N GLY A 66 -13.43 21.27 -3.97
CA GLY A 66 -13.54 22.17 -5.11
C GLY A 66 -14.93 22.79 -5.18
N PHE A 67 -15.13 23.65 -6.18
CA PHE A 67 -16.42 24.25 -6.50
C PHE A 67 -16.94 23.75 -7.85
N THR A 68 -18.26 23.68 -7.97
CA THR A 68 -18.91 23.28 -9.22
C THR A 68 -18.80 24.37 -10.29
N PHE A 69 -18.79 25.65 -9.88
CA PHE A 69 -18.90 26.80 -10.77
C PHE A 69 -17.66 27.70 -10.71
N LEU A 70 -17.29 28.29 -11.85
CA LEU A 70 -16.13 29.18 -11.94
C LEU A 70 -16.30 30.44 -11.07
N GLU A 71 -17.51 30.95 -10.94
CA GLU A 71 -17.84 32.14 -10.16
C GLU A 71 -17.45 31.98 -8.68
N ASP A 72 -17.56 30.77 -8.14
CA ASP A 72 -17.17 30.46 -6.77
C ASP A 72 -15.65 30.48 -6.58
N TYR A 73 -14.87 30.04 -7.59
CA TYR A 73 -13.41 30.20 -7.59
C TYR A 73 -12.99 31.67 -7.75
N MET A 74 -13.76 32.46 -8.50
CA MET A 74 -13.54 33.89 -8.67
C MET A 74 -13.96 34.73 -7.45
N ALA A 75 -14.82 34.20 -6.58
CA ALA A 75 -15.34 34.92 -5.43
C ALA A 75 -14.20 35.40 -4.49
N PRO A 76 -14.24 36.66 -4.00
CA PRO A 76 -13.16 37.21 -3.16
C PRO A 76 -12.92 36.45 -1.85
N LYS A 77 -13.99 35.84 -1.30
CA LYS A 77 -14.00 35.07 -0.04
C LYS A 77 -13.43 33.66 -0.18
N ASN A 78 -13.44 33.11 -1.40
CA ASN A 78 -12.97 31.76 -1.67
C ASN A 78 -11.57 31.88 -2.28
N ARG A 79 -10.54 31.65 -1.47
CA ARG A 79 -9.16 31.72 -1.91
C ARG A 79 -8.49 30.35 -1.80
N TYR A 80 -7.60 30.10 -2.75
CA TYR A 80 -6.62 29.02 -2.72
C TYR A 80 -7.13 27.57 -2.79
N PHE A 81 -8.44 27.29 -2.88
CA PHE A 81 -8.94 25.91 -2.99
C PHE A 81 -8.41 25.19 -4.25
N GLY A 82 -7.39 24.36 -4.06
CA GLY A 82 -6.71 23.60 -5.11
C GLY A 82 -5.78 24.43 -6.00
N ALA A 83 -5.65 25.73 -5.77
CA ALA A 83 -4.92 26.65 -6.65
C ALA A 83 -3.41 26.54 -6.47
N THR A 84 -2.67 26.84 -7.53
CA THR A 84 -1.24 27.09 -7.43
C THR A 84 -1.02 28.48 -6.82
N VAL A 85 -0.22 28.55 -5.76
CA VAL A 85 0.09 29.79 -5.04
C VAL A 85 1.60 30.00 -4.93
N GLY A 86 2.07 31.25 -4.93
CA GLY A 86 3.49 31.52 -5.20
C GLY A 86 4.07 32.86 -4.75
N ARG A 87 5.34 33.08 -5.15
CA ARG A 87 6.38 33.98 -4.58
C ARG A 87 6.74 33.70 -3.13
N ASN A 88 5.77 33.69 -2.22
CA ASN A 88 5.94 33.09 -0.90
C ASN A 88 4.69 32.31 -0.52
N ALA A 89 4.75 30.97 -0.59
CA ALA A 89 3.66 30.08 -0.21
C ALA A 89 3.33 30.05 1.31
N ASN A 90 3.63 31.12 2.06
CA ASN A 90 3.21 31.32 3.46
C ASN A 90 3.28 32.82 3.87
N ARG A 91 3.11 33.13 5.16
CA ARG A 91 3.15 34.49 5.74
C ARG A 91 4.56 35.12 5.61
N ILE A 92 4.61 36.43 5.35
CA ILE A 92 5.84 37.24 5.44
C ILE A 92 5.80 38.04 6.75
N LYS A 93 6.77 37.80 7.64
CA LYS A 93 6.87 38.53 8.91
C LYS A 93 7.17 40.01 8.63
N ASN A 94 6.40 40.91 9.25
CA ASN A 94 6.59 42.37 9.17
C ASN A 94 6.65 42.92 7.74
N ALA A 95 5.81 42.42 6.82
CA ALA A 95 5.79 42.90 5.44
C ALA A 95 5.63 44.44 5.38
N GLN A 96 6.72 45.13 5.02
CA GLN A 96 6.70 46.54 4.63
C GLN A 96 6.85 46.60 3.12
N ILE A 97 5.74 46.49 2.42
CA ILE A 97 5.69 46.75 0.97
C ILE A 97 5.46 48.25 0.81
N ASN A 98 6.36 48.93 0.11
CA ASN A 98 6.30 50.39 -0.09
C ASN A 98 5.01 50.80 -0.85
N ASN A 99 3.98 51.28 -0.14
CA ASN A 99 3.10 52.43 -0.43
C ASN A 99 1.64 52.27 0.07
N ASP A 100 1.17 53.29 0.79
CA ASP A 100 -0.15 53.97 0.83
C ASP A 100 -1.47 53.27 0.41
N ASP A 101 -1.68 51.99 0.73
CA ASP A 101 -3.05 51.44 0.78
C ASP A 101 -3.32 50.77 2.13
N THR A 102 -3.99 51.53 3.00
CA THR A 102 -4.34 51.19 4.38
C THR A 102 -5.55 50.26 4.45
N THR A 103 -5.44 49.04 3.90
CA THR A 103 -6.35 47.95 4.29
C THR A 103 -5.56 46.85 5.00
N ASN A 104 -5.74 46.87 6.31
CA ASN A 104 -5.19 46.00 7.33
C ASN A 104 -5.47 44.50 7.11
N GLU A 105 -4.64 43.71 7.80
CA GLU A 105 -4.57 42.24 7.95
C GLU A 105 -3.73 41.50 6.90
N GLY A 106 -2.74 40.75 7.41
CA GLY A 106 -1.56 40.30 6.68
C GLY A 106 -1.84 39.59 5.37
N GLN A 107 -1.14 40.03 4.31
CA GLN A 107 -1.15 39.36 3.02
C GLN A 107 -0.56 37.94 3.14
N LEU A 108 -1.44 36.95 3.24
CA LEU A 108 -1.13 35.55 3.00
C LEU A 108 -0.84 35.37 1.50
N HIS A 109 0.33 34.81 1.15
CA HIS A 109 0.68 34.30 -0.18
C HIS A 109 1.05 35.28 -1.33
N GLY A 110 1.48 36.52 -1.03
CA GLY A 110 2.18 37.43 -1.96
C GLY A 110 1.32 38.15 -3.03
N GLY A 111 1.79 39.35 -3.44
CA GLY A 111 1.37 40.13 -4.63
C GLY A 111 -0.06 40.72 -4.65
N PHE A 112 -0.25 41.89 -5.26
CA PHE A 112 -1.58 42.54 -5.39
C PHE A 112 -2.54 41.77 -6.32
N LYS A 113 -2.02 40.97 -7.26
CA LYS A 113 -2.76 40.03 -8.13
C LYS A 113 -2.26 38.60 -7.88
N GLY A 114 -2.84 37.90 -6.89
CA GLY A 114 -2.43 36.54 -6.53
C GLY A 114 -2.56 35.52 -7.69
N PHE A 115 -1.69 34.50 -7.67
CA PHE A 115 -1.61 33.43 -8.67
C PHE A 115 -2.94 32.71 -8.92
N ASP A 116 -3.78 32.65 -7.88
CA ASP A 116 -5.09 32.00 -7.84
C ASP A 116 -6.21 32.82 -8.49
N LYS A 117 -5.94 34.05 -8.95
CA LYS A 117 -6.94 34.99 -9.49
C LYS A 117 -6.72 35.38 -10.96
N VAL A 118 -5.90 34.62 -11.67
CA VAL A 118 -5.62 34.81 -13.10
C VAL A 118 -5.90 33.53 -13.88
N ASN A 119 -6.27 33.67 -15.15
CA ASN A 119 -6.37 32.55 -16.07
C ASN A 119 -5.00 32.29 -16.71
N TRP A 120 -4.51 31.06 -16.61
CA TRP A 120 -3.18 30.66 -17.09
C TRP A 120 -3.26 30.22 -18.55
N ASP A 121 -2.20 30.51 -19.31
CA ASP A 121 -2.03 29.93 -20.64
C ASP A 121 -1.73 28.44 -20.50
N TYR A 122 -2.07 27.62 -21.49
CA TYR A 122 -1.84 26.19 -21.43
C TYR A 122 -1.37 25.60 -22.76
N GLN A 123 -0.70 24.45 -22.65
CA GLN A 123 -0.27 23.60 -23.75
C GLN A 123 -0.47 22.13 -23.37
N ARG A 124 -0.70 21.27 -24.38
CA ARG A 124 -0.80 19.82 -24.20
C ARG A 124 0.40 19.14 -24.82
N ASP A 125 0.99 18.19 -24.09
CA ASP A 125 2.03 17.27 -24.58
C ASP A 125 1.60 15.83 -24.27
N GLY A 126 0.93 15.19 -25.23
CA GLY A 126 0.27 13.90 -25.01
C GLY A 126 -0.81 13.99 -23.93
N THR A 127 -0.61 13.26 -22.82
CA THR A 127 -1.48 13.29 -21.63
C THR A 127 -1.02 14.31 -20.58
N LYS A 128 0.04 15.10 -20.84
CA LYS A 128 0.47 16.17 -19.93
C LYS A 128 -0.24 17.48 -20.26
N VAL A 129 -0.61 18.23 -19.23
CA VAL A 129 -1.12 19.60 -19.36
C VAL A 129 -0.14 20.53 -18.68
N ILE A 130 0.45 21.43 -19.48
CA ILE A 130 1.42 22.42 -19.03
C ILE A 130 0.68 23.75 -18.99
N MET A 131 0.55 24.33 -17.81
CA MET A 131 0.00 25.68 -17.60
C MET A 131 1.14 26.65 -17.31
N SER A 132 1.08 27.87 -17.80
CA SER A 132 2.07 28.90 -17.53
C SER A 132 1.46 30.29 -17.43
N HIS A 133 2.07 31.14 -16.61
CA HIS A 133 1.68 32.54 -16.51
C HIS A 133 2.91 33.43 -16.30
N TYR A 134 2.86 34.63 -16.88
CA TYR A 134 3.88 35.67 -16.74
C TYR A 134 3.38 36.73 -15.74
N PHE A 135 4.15 36.91 -14.67
CA PHE A 135 3.89 37.86 -13.61
C PHE A 135 4.90 39.02 -13.72
N PRO A 136 4.49 40.19 -14.26
CA PRO A 136 5.38 41.33 -14.39
C PRO A 136 5.67 41.96 -13.01
N HIS A 137 6.88 42.46 -12.84
CA HIS A 137 7.36 43.07 -11.59
C HIS A 137 6.44 44.20 -11.06
N VAL A 138 5.84 44.98 -11.96
CA VAL A 138 4.92 46.09 -11.63
C VAL A 138 3.60 45.67 -10.99
N ASP A 139 3.12 44.45 -11.26
CA ASP A 139 1.79 43.99 -10.80
C ASP A 139 1.82 43.42 -9.38
N GLU A 140 3.00 43.09 -8.86
CA GLU A 140 3.15 42.38 -7.57
C GLU A 140 4.03 43.11 -6.54
N GLY A 141 4.64 44.24 -6.90
CA GLY A 141 5.48 45.02 -5.97
C GLY A 141 6.88 44.43 -5.75
N TYR A 142 7.34 43.56 -6.65
CA TYR A 142 8.68 42.95 -6.63
C TYR A 142 9.60 43.58 -7.69
N PRO A 143 10.94 43.51 -7.57
CA PRO A 143 11.85 44.15 -8.52
C PRO A 143 12.15 43.36 -9.81
N GLU A 144 11.52 42.19 -9.99
CA GLU A 144 11.76 41.27 -11.11
C GLU A 144 10.50 40.59 -11.63
N ASP A 145 10.55 40.25 -12.92
CA ASP A 145 9.51 39.49 -13.58
C ASP A 145 9.68 38.00 -13.26
N LEU A 146 8.55 37.30 -13.20
CA LEU A 146 8.48 35.88 -12.85
C LEU A 146 7.61 35.15 -13.89
N ILE A 147 8.13 34.07 -14.46
CA ILE A 147 7.34 33.11 -15.23
C ILE A 147 7.19 31.86 -14.39
N VAL A 148 5.95 31.42 -14.17
CA VAL A 148 5.68 30.15 -13.50
C VAL A 148 5.05 29.19 -14.48
N SER A 149 5.45 27.93 -14.42
CA SER A 149 4.85 26.83 -15.15
C SER A 149 4.51 25.67 -14.21
N VAL A 150 3.33 25.09 -14.40
CA VAL A 150 2.83 23.91 -13.69
C VAL A 150 2.53 22.84 -14.71
N THR A 151 3.12 21.65 -14.56
CA THR A 151 2.79 20.49 -15.40
C THR A 151 2.02 19.46 -14.59
N PHE A 152 0.84 19.08 -15.08
CA PHE A 152 -0.01 18.04 -14.50
C PHE A 152 0.00 16.78 -15.36
N GLU A 153 0.11 15.62 -14.71
CA GLU A 153 0.12 14.30 -15.37
C GLU A 153 -0.49 13.23 -14.46
N LEU A 154 -1.46 12.47 -14.97
CA LEU A 154 -1.95 11.24 -14.35
C LEU A 154 -1.32 10.02 -15.02
N THR A 155 -0.89 9.02 -14.23
CA THR A 155 -0.39 7.73 -14.74
C THR A 155 -1.42 6.61 -14.54
N ASN A 156 -1.19 5.48 -15.21
CA ASN A 156 -1.96 4.24 -15.02
C ASN A 156 -1.70 3.55 -13.66
N ASN A 157 -0.73 4.03 -12.89
CA ASN A 157 -0.42 3.52 -11.55
C ASN A 157 -1.03 4.38 -10.43
N ASN A 158 -1.95 5.29 -10.79
CA ASN A 158 -2.56 6.28 -9.88
C ASN A 158 -1.57 7.34 -9.37
N ASP A 159 -0.45 7.54 -10.05
CA ASP A 159 0.43 8.68 -9.74
C ASP A 159 -0.15 9.93 -10.39
N PHE A 160 -0.52 10.91 -9.58
CA PHE A 160 -0.83 12.27 -10.06
C PHE A 160 0.35 13.19 -9.76
N LYS A 161 1.05 13.59 -10.81
CA LYS A 161 2.28 14.39 -10.73
C LYS A 161 1.97 15.86 -10.99
N VAL A 162 2.54 16.72 -10.14
CA VAL A 162 2.50 18.19 -10.25
C VAL A 162 3.94 18.70 -10.24
N ASP A 163 4.42 19.19 -11.39
CA ASP A 163 5.78 19.75 -11.53
C ASP A 163 5.71 21.28 -11.61
N LEU A 164 6.28 21.96 -10.62
CA LEU A 164 6.26 23.42 -10.46
C LEU A 164 7.63 23.99 -10.83
N LYS A 165 7.66 24.91 -11.80
CA LYS A 165 8.88 25.59 -12.26
C LYS A 165 8.70 27.09 -12.25
N ALA A 166 9.76 27.81 -11.89
CA ALA A 166 9.82 29.25 -11.91
C ALA A 166 11.08 29.74 -12.62
N PHE A 167 10.94 30.81 -13.40
CA PHE A 167 12.02 31.50 -14.07
C PHE A 167 11.92 32.97 -13.75
N THR A 168 13.03 33.58 -13.31
CA THR A 168 13.04 34.98 -12.89
C THR A 168 14.11 35.76 -13.63
N THR A 169 13.87 37.04 -13.86
CA THR A 169 14.84 37.91 -14.54
C THR A 169 15.95 38.41 -13.59
N LYS A 170 15.75 38.29 -12.27
CA LYS A 170 16.75 38.58 -11.22
C LYS A 170 16.60 37.58 -10.05
N PRO A 171 17.61 37.46 -9.15
CA PRO A 171 17.47 36.69 -7.93
C PRO A 171 16.31 37.19 -7.07
N THR A 172 15.43 36.29 -6.64
CA THR A 172 14.27 36.60 -5.80
C THR A 172 13.84 35.39 -4.97
N LEU A 173 12.96 35.61 -3.99
CA LEU A 173 12.35 34.54 -3.22
C LEU A 173 11.24 33.89 -4.06
N VAL A 174 11.34 32.58 -4.26
CA VAL A 174 10.28 31.79 -4.86
C VAL A 174 10.02 30.57 -4.00
N ASN A 175 8.81 30.50 -3.45
CA ASN A 175 8.26 29.31 -2.82
C ASN A 175 6.87 29.05 -3.42
N LEU A 176 6.75 28.00 -4.23
CA LEU A 176 5.52 27.63 -4.93
C LEU A 176 4.91 26.41 -4.26
N THR A 177 3.59 26.37 -4.18
CA THR A 177 2.86 25.16 -3.77
C THR A 177 1.52 25.07 -4.49
N ASN A 178 0.92 23.88 -4.45
CA ASN A 178 -0.49 23.71 -4.75
C ASN A 178 -1.26 23.52 -3.44
N LEU A 179 -2.25 24.37 -3.17
CA LEU A 179 -2.97 24.37 -1.90
C LEU A 179 -4.27 23.58 -2.02
N SER A 180 -4.19 22.25 -1.90
CA SER A 180 -5.35 21.36 -1.97
C SER A 180 -5.80 20.86 -0.60
N TYR A 181 -7.11 20.75 -0.40
CA TYR A 181 -7.71 20.12 0.78
C TYR A 181 -8.23 18.74 0.43
N PHE A 182 -8.00 17.77 1.32
CA PHE A 182 -8.39 16.38 1.10
C PHE A 182 -9.20 15.80 2.26
N ASN A 183 -10.18 14.97 1.93
CA ASN A 183 -10.79 14.01 2.84
C ASN A 183 -10.94 12.69 2.07
N LEU A 184 -10.13 11.69 2.43
CA LEU A 184 -10.12 10.40 1.73
C LEU A 184 -11.40 9.60 1.93
N ALA A 185 -12.27 9.94 2.88
CA ALA A 185 -13.63 9.36 2.93
C ALA A 185 -14.52 9.88 1.78
N GLY A 186 -14.19 11.05 1.27
CA GLY A 186 -14.97 11.88 0.35
C GLY A 186 -15.09 13.30 0.92
N HIS A 187 -14.90 14.32 0.09
CA HIS A 187 -14.86 15.72 0.51
C HIS A 187 -16.11 16.16 1.28
N GLY A 188 -17.28 15.59 0.96
CA GLY A 188 -18.57 15.87 1.61
C GLY A 188 -18.88 15.07 2.88
N LYS A 189 -17.97 14.20 3.36
CA LYS A 189 -18.26 13.31 4.50
C LYS A 189 -18.08 13.96 5.88
N GLY A 190 -17.55 15.18 5.92
CA GLY A 190 -17.46 15.98 7.15
C GLY A 190 -16.30 15.60 8.08
N ALA A 191 -16.28 16.27 9.23
CA ALA A 191 -15.18 16.18 10.20
C ALA A 191 -15.10 14.84 10.92
N GLU A 192 -16.23 14.15 11.13
CA GLU A 192 -16.23 12.84 11.80
C GLU A 192 -15.39 11.81 11.03
N GLU A 193 -15.52 11.78 9.70
CA GLU A 193 -14.69 10.91 8.87
C GLU A 193 -13.25 11.44 8.74
N LEU A 194 -13.05 12.77 8.73
CA LEU A 194 -11.71 13.36 8.74
C LEU A 194 -10.92 12.87 9.96
N TYR A 195 -11.55 12.81 11.14
CA TYR A 195 -10.91 12.36 12.37
C TYR A 195 -10.51 10.88 12.39
N LYS A 196 -11.05 10.06 11.48
CA LYS A 196 -10.70 8.64 11.32
C LYS A 196 -9.43 8.43 10.49
N HIS A 197 -8.88 9.49 9.88
CA HIS A 197 -7.68 9.38 9.06
C HIS A 197 -6.47 9.04 9.92
N ILE A 198 -5.61 8.15 9.43
CA ILE A 198 -4.29 7.89 10.00
C ILE A 198 -3.27 8.68 9.19
N VAL A 199 -2.56 9.59 9.83
CA VAL A 199 -1.57 10.46 9.20
C VAL A 199 -0.18 10.09 9.69
N CYS A 200 0.77 10.02 8.76
CA CYS A 200 2.19 9.92 9.03
C CYS A 200 2.92 10.97 8.18
N ILE A 201 3.77 11.78 8.81
CA ILE A 201 4.61 12.80 8.15
C ILE A 201 6.06 12.53 8.54
N ASN A 202 6.92 12.37 7.54
CA ASN A 202 8.34 12.11 7.69
C ASN A 202 9.12 13.39 8.01
N ALA A 203 8.83 14.00 9.16
CA ALA A 203 9.43 15.26 9.58
C ALA A 203 10.05 15.16 10.97
N ASP A 204 11.27 15.67 11.11
CA ASP A 204 12.00 15.74 12.39
C ASP A 204 11.83 17.09 13.10
N GLN A 205 11.47 18.13 12.35
CA GLN A 205 11.26 19.49 12.84
C GLN A 205 9.98 20.11 12.30
N ILE A 206 9.47 21.12 13.01
CA ILE A 206 8.46 22.05 12.51
C ILE A 206 9.00 23.48 12.55
N THR A 207 8.46 24.35 11.70
CA THR A 207 8.67 25.79 11.83
C THR A 207 7.87 26.33 13.02
N ASP A 208 8.54 27.06 13.90
CA ASP A 208 7.94 27.71 15.06
C ASP A 208 7.07 28.92 14.65
N VAL A 209 5.93 29.06 15.33
CA VAL A 209 4.92 30.10 15.10
C VAL A 209 4.60 30.79 16.41
N ASP A 210 4.52 32.12 16.42
CA ASP A 210 4.18 32.89 17.63
C ASP A 210 2.66 33.02 17.87
N GLU A 211 2.26 33.66 18.97
CA GLU A 211 0.86 33.88 19.35
C GLU A 211 0.06 34.71 18.32
N SER A 212 0.75 35.47 17.46
CA SER A 212 0.14 36.18 16.32
C SER A 212 0.13 35.35 15.03
N SER A 213 0.48 34.07 15.13
CA SER A 213 0.67 33.13 14.03
C SER A 213 1.75 33.55 13.03
N ASN A 214 2.69 34.41 13.42
CA ASN A 214 3.83 34.76 12.57
C ASN A 214 4.93 33.71 12.70
N ILE A 215 5.53 33.36 11.56
CA ILE A 215 6.68 32.45 11.52
C ILE A 215 7.87 33.13 12.22
N THR A 216 8.41 32.50 13.27
CA THR A 216 9.52 33.07 14.05
C THR A 216 10.88 32.83 13.39
N GLY A 217 10.96 31.85 12.49
CA GLY A 217 12.18 31.40 11.81
C GLY A 217 12.94 30.30 12.56
N ASN A 218 12.48 29.90 13.75
CA ASN A 218 13.07 28.80 14.50
C ASN A 218 12.54 27.45 14.00
N LEU A 219 13.39 26.43 14.09
CA LEU A 219 13.00 25.04 13.87
C LEU A 219 12.94 24.32 15.22
N LEU A 220 11.79 23.74 15.53
CA LEU A 220 11.57 22.99 16.77
C LEU A 220 11.52 21.49 16.46
N PRO A 221 12.20 20.64 17.24
CA PRO A 221 12.10 19.19 17.07
C PRO A 221 10.67 18.73 17.35
N VAL A 222 10.16 17.82 16.53
CA VAL A 222 8.82 17.26 16.76
C VAL A 222 8.78 16.24 17.88
N SER A 223 9.92 15.62 18.19
CA SER A 223 10.02 14.48 19.11
C SER A 223 9.44 14.79 20.49
N GLY A 224 8.48 13.98 20.94
CA GLY A 224 7.83 14.17 22.25
C GLY A 224 6.82 15.31 22.31
N THR A 225 6.47 15.91 21.17
CA THR A 225 5.44 16.95 21.06
C THR A 225 4.19 16.40 20.35
N PRO A 226 3.03 17.09 20.43
CA PRO A 226 1.85 16.74 19.64
C PRO A 226 2.10 16.70 18.12
N PHE A 227 3.15 17.40 17.66
CA PHE A 227 3.60 17.44 16.27
C PHE A 227 4.43 16.22 15.85
N ASP A 228 4.72 15.24 16.72
CA ASP A 228 5.45 14.03 16.29
C ASP A 228 4.58 13.10 15.42
N GLN A 229 4.45 13.45 14.15
CA GLN A 229 3.65 12.74 13.15
C GLN A 229 4.45 11.65 12.41
N ARG A 230 5.69 11.35 12.83
CA ARG A 230 6.48 10.25 12.23
C ARG A 230 5.88 8.88 12.51
N ASN A 231 5.02 8.81 13.53
CA ASN A 231 4.24 7.64 13.88
C ASN A 231 2.85 7.74 13.24
N PRO A 232 2.35 6.72 12.50
CA PRO A 232 0.97 6.69 12.02
C PRO A 232 0.02 6.88 13.20
N THR A 233 -0.72 7.98 13.21
CA THR A 233 -1.67 8.25 14.29
C THR A 233 -3.01 8.66 13.75
N VAL A 234 -4.07 8.25 14.44
CA VAL A 234 -5.44 8.69 14.17
C VAL A 234 -5.52 10.20 14.39
N LEU A 235 -5.91 10.94 13.37
CA LEU A 235 -5.91 12.41 13.33
C LEU A 235 -6.76 13.00 14.46
N GLY A 236 -7.94 12.42 14.70
CA GLY A 236 -8.85 12.86 15.76
C GLY A 236 -8.28 12.77 17.17
N GLU A 237 -7.40 11.81 17.45
CA GLU A 237 -6.78 11.66 18.77
C GLU A 237 -5.75 12.77 19.05
N ARG A 238 -5.13 13.30 18.00
CA ARG A 238 -4.06 14.30 18.13
C ARG A 238 -4.52 15.73 17.94
N ILE A 239 -5.54 15.96 17.12
CA ILE A 239 -5.98 17.32 16.80
C ILE A 239 -6.39 18.10 18.06
N ASN A 240 -6.96 17.40 19.05
CA ASN A 240 -7.35 17.95 20.36
C ASN A 240 -6.16 18.23 21.31
N ASN A 241 -4.97 17.72 20.99
CA ASN A 241 -3.77 17.92 21.79
C ASN A 241 -2.88 19.04 21.23
N ILE A 242 -3.31 19.72 20.15
CA ILE A 242 -2.56 20.86 19.62
C ILE A 242 -2.80 22.09 20.51
N PRO A 243 -1.73 22.78 20.97
CA PRO A 243 -1.87 24.00 21.74
C PRO A 243 -2.83 25.01 21.09
N GLY A 244 -3.76 25.53 21.88
CA GLY A 244 -4.79 26.47 21.41
C GLY A 244 -6.07 25.83 20.84
N ASN A 245 -6.14 24.50 20.71
CA ASN A 245 -7.29 23.77 20.13
C ASN A 245 -7.69 24.20 18.70
N LEU A 246 -6.71 24.72 17.93
CA LEU A 246 -6.89 25.19 16.55
C LEU A 246 -6.30 24.20 15.54
N GLY A 247 -6.35 22.89 15.79
CA GLY A 247 -5.82 21.88 14.87
C GLY A 247 -4.39 22.16 14.36
N TYR A 248 -4.03 21.63 13.19
CA TYR A 248 -2.73 21.87 12.56
C TYR A 248 -2.79 23.09 11.61
N ASP A 249 -1.85 24.02 11.77
CA ASP A 249 -1.43 25.01 10.76
C ASP A 249 0.10 25.16 10.82
N HIS A 250 0.83 24.08 10.51
CA HIS A 250 2.29 24.02 10.72
C HIS A 250 3.02 23.54 9.48
N ASN A 251 4.19 24.13 9.22
CA ASN A 251 5.12 23.65 8.21
C ASN A 251 6.04 22.60 8.85
N PHE A 252 5.92 21.37 8.37
CA PHE A 252 6.74 20.24 8.76
C PHE A 252 8.00 20.19 7.89
N CYS A 253 9.16 20.15 8.51
CA CYS A 253 10.46 20.08 7.84
C CYS A 253 10.84 18.61 7.69
N VAL A 254 10.91 18.15 6.44
CA VAL A 254 11.12 16.74 6.10
C VAL A 254 12.61 16.44 6.14
N THR A 255 12.98 15.40 6.87
CA THR A 255 14.36 14.95 6.99
C THR A 255 14.89 14.63 5.59
N LYS A 256 15.95 15.33 5.18
CA LYS A 256 16.52 15.18 3.84
C LYS A 256 17.10 13.77 3.68
N GLY A 257 16.56 12.98 2.75
CA GLY A 257 17.25 11.78 2.24
C GLY A 257 18.56 12.17 1.55
N THR A 258 19.49 11.22 1.38
CA THR A 258 20.77 11.45 0.69
C THR A 258 20.64 11.73 -0.81
N ASP A 259 19.43 11.66 -1.36
CA ASP A 259 19.19 11.56 -2.79
C ASP A 259 18.59 12.87 -3.35
N SER A 260 18.95 13.21 -4.60
CA SER A 260 18.52 14.43 -5.30
C SER A 260 17.11 14.34 -5.92
N GLY A 261 16.28 13.39 -5.49
CA GLY A 261 14.96 13.06 -6.07
C GLY A 261 13.77 13.47 -5.20
N ASN A 262 12.56 13.06 -5.60
CA ASN A 262 11.36 13.20 -4.78
C ASN A 262 11.46 12.25 -3.58
N ASN A 263 11.48 12.82 -2.37
CA ASN A 263 11.52 12.08 -1.12
C ASN A 263 10.10 11.78 -0.63
N PHE A 264 9.93 10.69 0.13
CA PHE A 264 8.68 10.42 0.84
C PHE A 264 8.43 11.50 1.90
N ILE A 265 7.27 12.14 1.83
CA ILE A 265 6.85 13.26 2.69
C ILE A 265 5.85 12.79 3.72
N ALA A 266 4.75 12.19 3.26
CA ALA A 266 3.64 11.82 4.12
C ALA A 266 2.85 10.67 3.53
N ARG A 267 2.18 9.92 4.42
CA ARG A 267 1.12 8.98 4.06
C ARG A 267 -0.13 9.30 4.87
N VAL A 268 -1.26 9.34 4.18
CA VAL A 268 -2.58 9.52 4.77
C VAL A 268 -3.42 8.31 4.40
N VAL A 269 -4.02 7.65 5.39
CA VAL A 269 -4.88 6.48 5.20
C VAL A 269 -6.24 6.79 5.77
N HIS A 270 -7.32 6.41 5.08
CA HIS A 270 -8.66 6.40 5.67
C HIS A 270 -9.16 4.95 5.77
N PRO A 271 -8.94 4.27 6.92
CA PRO A 271 -9.18 2.85 7.07
C PRO A 271 -10.60 2.40 6.66
N PRO A 272 -11.70 3.09 7.03
CA PRO A 272 -13.05 2.67 6.64
C PRO A 272 -13.27 2.55 5.13
N SER A 273 -12.61 3.42 4.35
CA SER A 273 -12.65 3.37 2.88
C SER A 273 -11.53 2.51 2.26
N GLY A 274 -10.47 2.23 3.00
CA GLY A 274 -9.25 1.61 2.45
C GLY A 274 -8.45 2.51 1.49
N ARG A 275 -8.84 3.77 1.26
CA ARG A 275 -8.08 4.71 0.43
C ARG A 275 -6.79 5.14 1.13
N VAL A 276 -5.72 5.23 0.35
CA VAL A 276 -4.38 5.64 0.79
C VAL A 276 -3.86 6.71 -0.16
N MET A 277 -3.33 7.79 0.41
CA MET A 277 -2.62 8.83 -0.31
C MET A 277 -1.18 8.88 0.19
N GLU A 278 -0.23 8.89 -0.73
CA GLU A 278 1.19 9.11 -0.44
C GLU A 278 1.64 10.37 -1.14
N LEU A 279 2.40 11.20 -0.42
CA LEU A 279 2.97 12.43 -0.94
C LEU A 279 4.48 12.28 -1.05
N TYR A 280 5.00 12.60 -2.24
CA TYR A 280 6.42 12.64 -2.53
C TYR A 280 6.79 14.02 -3.07
N SER A 281 7.90 14.59 -2.61
CA SER A 281 8.35 15.93 -3.02
C SER A 281 9.86 16.06 -2.94
N ASN A 282 10.43 16.88 -3.82
CA ASN A 282 11.84 17.29 -3.73
C ASN A 282 12.05 18.51 -2.82
N GLN A 283 10.95 19.09 -2.27
CA GLN A 283 11.01 20.20 -1.35
C GLN A 283 11.24 19.72 0.09
N PRO A 284 11.99 20.49 0.91
CA PRO A 284 12.37 20.10 2.27
C PRO A 284 11.24 20.28 3.29
N GLY A 285 10.02 20.63 2.89
CA GLY A 285 8.92 20.84 3.82
C GLY A 285 7.54 20.65 3.22
N VAL A 286 6.56 20.45 4.10
CA VAL A 286 5.14 20.32 3.78
C VAL A 286 4.30 21.08 4.81
N GLN A 287 3.40 21.94 4.34
CA GLN A 287 2.38 22.52 5.20
C GLN A 287 1.30 21.47 5.46
N PHE A 288 1.07 21.12 6.72
CA PHE A 288 -0.06 20.29 7.12
C PHE A 288 -1.09 21.19 7.82
N TYR A 289 -2.24 21.34 7.17
CA TYR A 289 -3.30 22.23 7.61
C TYR A 289 -4.63 21.48 7.77
N THR A 290 -5.18 21.47 8.98
CA THR A 290 -6.53 20.99 9.26
C THR A 290 -7.41 22.21 9.50
N SER A 291 -8.22 22.58 8.51
CA SER A 291 -8.96 23.84 8.50
C SER A 291 -9.92 24.00 9.68
N ASN A 292 -9.62 24.93 10.58
CA ASN A 292 -10.49 25.29 11.72
C ASN A 292 -11.45 26.44 11.41
N SER A 293 -11.34 27.03 10.22
CA SER A 293 -12.14 28.18 9.77
C SER A 293 -13.29 27.79 8.84
N LEU A 294 -13.42 26.50 8.51
CA LEU A 294 -14.56 25.99 7.75
C LEU A 294 -15.72 25.67 8.70
N PRO A 295 -16.96 26.03 8.36
CA PRO A 295 -18.10 25.87 9.25
C PRO A 295 -18.37 24.40 9.60
N GLU A 296 -18.73 24.15 10.86
CA GLU A 296 -19.17 22.83 11.33
C GLU A 296 -20.42 22.36 10.56
N GLN A 297 -20.48 21.06 10.26
CA GLN A 297 -21.60 20.42 9.60
C GLN A 297 -22.89 20.66 10.40
N GLY A 298 -23.85 21.39 9.81
CA GLY A 298 -25.14 21.70 10.46
C GLY A 298 -25.22 23.05 11.21
N LYS A 299 -24.18 23.89 11.19
CA LYS A 299 -24.20 25.25 11.77
C LYS A 299 -23.78 26.34 10.78
N CYS A 300 -24.23 26.27 9.53
CA CYS A 300 -24.01 27.37 8.58
C CYS A 300 -25.33 27.93 8.06
N ASP A 301 -25.72 29.08 8.59
CA ASP A 301 -26.32 30.11 7.75
C ASP A 301 -25.21 30.61 6.80
N THR A 302 -25.39 30.48 5.49
CA THR A 302 -24.66 31.19 4.41
C THR A 302 -23.23 30.78 3.98
N LEU A 303 -22.88 29.49 4.03
CA LEU A 303 -22.05 28.90 2.95
C LEU A 303 -22.92 27.84 2.27
N ALA A 304 -23.42 28.19 1.08
CA ALA A 304 -24.40 27.43 0.33
C ALA A 304 -23.83 26.08 -0.13
N LEU A 305 -23.78 25.10 0.78
CA LEU A 305 -24.13 23.73 0.45
C LEU A 305 -25.63 23.76 0.11
N VAL A 306 -25.96 23.94 -1.17
CA VAL A 306 -27.32 23.68 -1.64
C VAL A 306 -27.56 22.19 -1.45
N ASN A 307 -28.20 21.88 -0.33
CA ASN A 307 -28.70 20.58 0.05
C ASN A 307 -29.53 19.97 -1.10
N GLY A 308 -29.27 18.70 -1.40
CA GLY A 308 -30.00 17.86 -2.35
C GLY A 308 -31.45 17.51 -1.95
N LYS A 309 -32.23 18.49 -1.46
CA LYS A 309 -33.64 18.31 -1.11
C LYS A 309 -34.63 19.17 -1.92
N GLU A 310 -34.19 20.21 -2.62
CA GLU A 310 -35.08 20.96 -3.55
C GLU A 310 -35.09 20.41 -4.98
N VAL A 311 -34.15 19.53 -5.34
CA VAL A 311 -34.13 18.87 -6.67
C VAL A 311 -35.13 17.71 -6.77
N ALA A 312 -35.56 17.14 -5.63
CA ALA A 312 -36.55 16.04 -5.61
C ALA A 312 -37.95 16.47 -6.06
N ASN A 313 -38.30 17.76 -5.99
CA ASN A 313 -39.60 18.28 -6.43
C ASN A 313 -39.57 18.92 -7.84
N ALA A 314 -38.39 19.13 -8.43
CA ALA A 314 -38.26 19.65 -9.80
C ALA A 314 -38.18 18.54 -10.87
N VAL A 315 -37.84 17.30 -10.49
CA VAL A 315 -37.70 16.17 -11.43
C VAL A 315 -39.04 15.49 -11.76
N HIS A 316 -40.11 15.75 -11.00
CA HIS A 316 -41.43 15.16 -11.25
C HIS A 316 -42.29 15.92 -12.29
N LYS A 317 -41.76 16.95 -12.97
CA LYS A 317 -42.50 17.76 -13.95
C LYS A 317 -41.92 17.83 -15.36
N ILE A 318 -40.84 17.10 -15.66
CA ILE A 318 -40.19 17.14 -17.00
C ILE A 318 -40.34 15.82 -17.78
N PHE A 319 -40.91 14.77 -17.19
CA PHE A 319 -41.33 13.59 -17.95
C PHE A 319 -42.80 13.68 -18.38
N ASN A 320 -43.06 14.47 -19.43
CA ASN A 320 -44.16 14.24 -20.37
C ASN A 320 -44.04 15.19 -21.57
N LYS A 321 -43.42 14.73 -22.67
CA LYS A 321 -44.03 14.71 -24.01
C LYS A 321 -43.08 14.18 -25.10
N SER A 322 -43.56 13.11 -25.71
CA SER A 322 -43.51 12.76 -27.15
C SER A 322 -42.18 12.54 -27.87
N ASN A 323 -41.89 11.26 -28.11
CA ASN A 323 -41.69 10.59 -29.40
C ASN A 323 -41.15 11.40 -30.60
N SER A 324 -40.05 10.91 -31.18
CA SER A 324 -39.98 10.62 -32.62
C SER A 324 -38.74 9.78 -32.97
N THR A 325 -38.99 8.69 -33.68
CA THR A 325 -38.11 7.69 -34.29
C THR A 325 -37.12 8.24 -35.32
N THR A 326 -35.90 7.70 -35.37
CA THR A 326 -35.31 7.16 -36.62
C THR A 326 -34.08 6.29 -36.37
N THR A 327 -33.97 5.28 -37.22
CA THR A 327 -33.06 4.13 -37.27
C THR A 327 -31.60 4.48 -37.57
N ALA A 328 -30.66 3.83 -36.87
CA ALA A 328 -29.26 3.72 -37.29
C ALA A 328 -28.88 2.24 -37.46
N SER A 329 -28.37 1.94 -38.65
CA SER A 329 -28.01 0.64 -39.20
C SER A 329 -26.83 -0.02 -38.49
N LYS A 330 -26.91 -1.35 -38.32
CA LYS A 330 -25.78 -2.24 -38.04
C LYS A 330 -24.73 -2.14 -39.15
N MET A 331 -23.46 -1.96 -38.75
CA MET A 331 -22.31 -2.40 -39.52
C MET A 331 -21.53 -3.41 -38.67
N ASP A 332 -21.66 -4.68 -39.03
CA ASP A 332 -20.69 -5.73 -38.71
C ASP A 332 -19.54 -5.62 -39.71
N THR A 333 -18.28 -5.66 -39.26
CA THR A 333 -17.19 -6.37 -39.96
C THR A 333 -15.95 -6.48 -39.05
N PRO A 334 -15.07 -7.47 -39.30
CA PRO A 334 -14.48 -8.31 -38.26
C PRO A 334 -12.97 -8.07 -38.12
N CYS A 335 -12.45 -8.12 -36.89
CA CYS A 335 -11.01 -8.21 -36.67
C CYS A 335 -10.65 -9.51 -35.96
N GLU A 336 -10.22 -10.45 -36.80
CA GLU A 336 -9.07 -11.33 -36.69
C GLU A 336 -8.63 -11.82 -35.29
N LYS A 337 -8.68 -13.16 -35.20
CA LYS A 337 -8.16 -14.02 -34.13
C LYS A 337 -6.72 -13.65 -33.77
N ASN A 338 -6.54 -13.03 -32.61
CA ASN A 338 -5.28 -13.08 -31.88
C ASN A 338 -5.42 -14.18 -30.81
N THR A 339 -4.75 -15.31 -31.01
CA THR A 339 -4.88 -16.52 -30.19
C THR A 339 -4.13 -16.42 -28.85
N ASP A 340 -4.45 -15.42 -28.02
CA ASP A 340 -4.05 -15.42 -26.60
C ASP A 340 -5.06 -14.76 -25.63
N CYS A 341 -6.35 -14.78 -25.99
CA CYS A 341 -7.40 -13.95 -25.40
C CYS A 341 -8.19 -14.57 -24.23
N ASN A 342 -7.59 -15.37 -23.35
CA ASN A 342 -8.25 -15.71 -22.08
C ASN A 342 -7.53 -14.98 -20.91
N PRO A 343 -8.08 -13.86 -20.41
CA PRO A 343 -7.52 -13.18 -19.24
C PRO A 343 -7.67 -14.07 -17.99
N VAL A 344 -6.76 -13.89 -17.03
CA VAL A 344 -6.90 -14.52 -15.70
C VAL A 344 -8.23 -14.09 -15.11
N ARG A 345 -9.06 -15.05 -14.69
CA ARG A 345 -10.33 -14.79 -14.04
C ARG A 345 -10.12 -14.73 -12.53
N LEU A 346 -10.69 -13.71 -11.89
CA LEU A 346 -10.72 -13.56 -10.44
C LEU A 346 -12.17 -13.55 -9.95
N GLU A 347 -12.56 -14.59 -9.22
CA GLU A 347 -13.84 -14.68 -8.54
C GLU A 347 -13.70 -14.34 -7.05
N GLU A 348 -14.77 -13.85 -6.46
CA GLU A 348 -14.82 -13.51 -5.05
C GLU A 348 -16.12 -14.02 -4.43
N ASP A 349 -16.01 -14.73 -3.31
CA ASP A 349 -17.14 -15.27 -2.57
C ASP A 349 -16.89 -15.20 -1.05
N GLN A 350 -17.90 -15.58 -0.26
CA GLN A 350 -17.75 -15.65 1.19
C GLN A 350 -17.28 -17.04 1.60
N PHE A 351 -16.16 -17.11 2.33
CA PHE A 351 -15.64 -18.36 2.87
C PHE A 351 -16.26 -18.72 4.22
N GLY A 352 -16.53 -17.72 5.06
CA GLY A 352 -17.12 -17.94 6.38
C GLY A 352 -17.23 -16.66 7.20
N LEU A 353 -17.33 -16.82 8.52
CA LEU A 353 -17.34 -15.75 9.49
C LEU A 353 -16.17 -15.93 10.47
N TYR A 354 -15.59 -14.83 10.90
CA TYR A 354 -14.59 -14.77 11.97
C TYR A 354 -15.08 -13.85 13.07
N THR A 355 -15.11 -14.34 14.30
CA THR A 355 -15.45 -13.55 15.49
C THR A 355 -14.17 -13.28 16.26
N ASP A 356 -13.84 -11.99 16.42
CA ASP A 356 -12.67 -11.61 17.20
C ASP A 356 -12.91 -11.68 18.73
N LYS A 357 -11.88 -11.39 19.52
CA LYS A 357 -11.96 -11.40 20.99
C LYS A 357 -12.93 -10.37 21.57
N THR A 358 -13.32 -9.35 20.81
CA THR A 358 -14.30 -8.34 21.22
C THR A 358 -15.74 -8.81 20.98
N GLY A 359 -15.93 -9.97 20.34
CA GLY A 359 -17.23 -10.49 19.95
C GLY A 359 -17.73 -9.95 18.60
N LYS A 360 -16.91 -9.15 17.89
CA LYS A 360 -17.28 -8.63 16.58
C LYS A 360 -17.08 -9.71 15.51
N SER A 361 -18.17 -10.10 14.84
CA SER A 361 -18.11 -11.01 13.68
C SER A 361 -17.88 -10.23 12.39
N THR A 362 -16.94 -10.70 11.58
CA THR A 362 -16.61 -10.15 10.26
C THR A 362 -16.67 -11.25 9.20
N SER A 363 -17.01 -10.87 7.97
CA SER A 363 -16.99 -11.80 6.84
C SER A 363 -15.55 -12.12 6.44
N VAL A 364 -15.23 -13.40 6.28
CA VAL A 364 -13.99 -13.84 5.65
C VAL A 364 -14.26 -14.08 4.18
N ARG A 365 -13.55 -13.38 3.31
CA ARG A 365 -13.74 -13.44 1.86
C ARG A 365 -12.72 -14.38 1.25
N ARG A 366 -13.12 -15.09 0.19
CA ARG A 366 -12.25 -15.93 -0.64
C ARG A 366 -12.12 -15.30 -2.01
N PHE A 367 -10.90 -15.34 -2.52
CA PHE A 367 -10.53 -14.95 -3.88
C PHE A 367 -10.03 -16.16 -4.62
N THR A 368 -10.62 -16.44 -5.78
CA THR A 368 -10.24 -17.58 -6.64
C THR A 368 -9.73 -17.06 -7.97
N TRP A 369 -8.43 -17.20 -8.22
CA TRP A 369 -7.85 -16.96 -9.54
C TRP A 369 -7.88 -18.23 -10.36
N LYS A 370 -8.17 -18.12 -11.66
CA LYS A 370 -7.98 -19.19 -12.64
C LYS A 370 -7.41 -18.63 -13.93
N ASN A 371 -6.31 -19.22 -14.41
CA ASN A 371 -5.66 -18.80 -15.65
C ASN A 371 -5.98 -19.74 -16.82
N LYS A 372 -5.50 -19.38 -18.02
CA LYS A 372 -5.73 -20.15 -19.26
C LYS A 372 -5.15 -21.57 -19.24
N ASN A 373 -4.19 -21.84 -18.37
CA ASN A 373 -3.51 -23.14 -18.25
C ASN A 373 -4.14 -24.03 -17.16
N ASN A 374 -5.33 -23.66 -16.65
CA ASN A 374 -6.02 -24.34 -15.55
C ASN A 374 -5.27 -24.32 -14.20
N VAL A 375 -4.33 -23.40 -14.00
CA VAL A 375 -3.85 -23.10 -12.65
C VAL A 375 -4.94 -22.33 -11.92
N GLU A 376 -5.34 -22.84 -10.76
CA GLU A 376 -6.33 -22.21 -9.88
C GLU A 376 -5.71 -21.97 -8.51
N VAL A 377 -5.86 -20.76 -7.96
CA VAL A 377 -5.35 -20.41 -6.62
C VAL A 377 -6.48 -19.80 -5.80
N GLN A 378 -6.61 -20.21 -4.55
CA GLN A 378 -7.57 -19.64 -3.60
C GLN A 378 -6.85 -19.00 -2.42
N VAL A 379 -7.24 -17.78 -2.08
CA VAL A 379 -6.75 -17.05 -0.89
C VAL A 379 -7.94 -16.54 -0.08
N ILE A 380 -7.87 -16.60 1.25
CA ILE A 380 -8.85 -16.00 2.15
C ILE A 380 -8.28 -14.83 2.94
N THR A 381 -9.14 -13.89 3.35
CA THR A 381 -8.74 -12.71 4.14
C THR A 381 -8.27 -13.05 5.56
N TYR A 382 -8.73 -14.16 6.14
CA TYR A 382 -8.23 -14.61 7.43
C TYR A 382 -6.80 -15.14 7.29
N GLY A 383 -5.86 -14.50 7.98
CA GLY A 383 -4.43 -14.79 7.90
C GLY A 383 -3.80 -14.49 6.54
N ALA A 384 -4.52 -13.83 5.62
CA ALA A 384 -4.14 -13.74 4.21
C ALA A 384 -3.65 -15.10 3.67
N THR A 385 -4.50 -16.12 3.85
CA THR A 385 -4.13 -17.53 3.79
C THR A 385 -4.39 -18.12 2.42
N ILE A 386 -3.38 -18.79 1.84
CA ILE A 386 -3.55 -19.60 0.64
C ILE A 386 -4.23 -20.91 1.03
N THR A 387 -5.44 -21.15 0.53
CA THR A 387 -6.25 -22.32 0.91
C THR A 387 -6.22 -23.44 -0.13
N SER A 388 -5.90 -23.12 -1.39
CA SER A 388 -5.83 -24.07 -2.49
C SER A 388 -4.89 -23.58 -3.59
N ILE A 389 -4.13 -24.50 -4.18
CA ILE A 389 -3.36 -24.29 -5.40
C ILE A 389 -3.56 -25.54 -6.24
N ARG A 390 -4.24 -25.43 -7.37
CA ARG A 390 -4.56 -26.56 -8.25
C ARG A 390 -3.76 -26.45 -9.54
N VAL A 391 -3.04 -27.51 -9.89
CA VAL A 391 -2.12 -27.54 -11.04
C VAL A 391 -2.30 -28.84 -11.81
N SER A 392 -2.30 -28.75 -13.14
CA SER A 392 -2.32 -29.90 -14.03
C SER A 392 -1.00 -30.68 -13.99
N ASP A 393 -1.08 -32.00 -14.10
CA ASP A 393 0.06 -32.85 -14.39
C ASP A 393 0.36 -32.94 -15.90
N ASN A 394 1.34 -33.75 -16.29
CA ASN A 394 1.70 -33.96 -17.70
C ASN A 394 0.63 -34.71 -18.52
N LYS A 395 -0.42 -35.22 -17.89
CA LYS A 395 -1.60 -35.87 -18.51
C LYS A 395 -2.85 -34.99 -18.46
N GLY A 396 -2.75 -33.77 -17.91
CA GLY A 396 -3.86 -32.83 -17.76
C GLY A 396 -4.72 -33.04 -16.51
N LEU A 397 -4.38 -33.96 -15.61
CA LEU A 397 -5.08 -34.15 -14.34
C LEU A 397 -4.73 -33.02 -13.36
N VAL A 398 -5.74 -32.26 -12.98
CA VAL A 398 -5.63 -31.14 -12.04
C VAL A 398 -5.86 -31.62 -10.61
N GLU A 399 -4.85 -31.50 -9.75
CA GLU A 399 -4.99 -31.75 -8.31
C GLU A 399 -4.60 -30.52 -7.50
N ASP A 400 -5.18 -30.41 -6.31
CA ASP A 400 -4.81 -29.40 -5.32
C ASP A 400 -3.57 -29.87 -4.55
N ILE A 401 -2.49 -29.10 -4.65
CA ILE A 401 -1.14 -29.45 -4.20
C ILE A 401 -0.75 -28.79 -2.88
N VAL A 402 -1.68 -28.12 -2.18
CA VAL A 402 -1.41 -27.57 -0.84
C VAL A 402 -2.32 -28.16 0.22
N LEU A 403 -1.80 -28.39 1.42
CA LEU A 403 -2.61 -28.79 2.56
C LEU A 403 -3.41 -27.60 3.09
N GLY A 404 -4.58 -27.87 3.68
CA GLY A 404 -5.43 -26.86 4.30
C GLY A 404 -6.77 -27.42 4.72
N PHE A 405 -7.72 -26.53 4.99
CA PHE A 405 -9.06 -26.89 5.49
C PHE A 405 -10.18 -26.49 4.53
N PRO A 406 -11.33 -27.19 4.56
CA PRO A 406 -12.48 -26.84 3.74
C PRO A 406 -13.31 -25.67 4.30
N SER A 407 -13.10 -25.27 5.57
CA SER A 407 -13.92 -24.27 6.27
C SER A 407 -13.10 -23.43 7.26
N MET A 408 -13.72 -22.34 7.74
CA MET A 408 -13.14 -21.49 8.79
C MET A 408 -12.85 -22.24 10.10
N GLU A 409 -13.64 -23.25 10.44
CA GLU A 409 -13.47 -24.03 11.67
C GLU A 409 -12.06 -24.61 11.76
N GLY A 410 -11.58 -25.25 10.68
CA GLY A 410 -10.21 -25.77 10.61
C GLY A 410 -9.14 -24.68 10.69
N TYR A 411 -9.30 -23.56 9.98
CA TYR A 411 -8.31 -22.46 10.02
C TYR A 411 -8.22 -21.78 11.39
N THR A 412 -9.32 -21.75 12.16
CA THR A 412 -9.33 -21.20 13.52
C THR A 412 -9.04 -22.22 14.61
N ALA A 413 -8.93 -23.51 14.26
CA ALA A 413 -8.70 -24.57 15.22
C ALA A 413 -7.29 -24.42 15.85
N PRO A 414 -7.14 -24.71 17.15
CA PRO A 414 -5.83 -24.73 17.80
C PRO A 414 -4.84 -25.73 17.19
N THR A 415 -5.35 -26.75 16.49
CA THR A 415 -4.58 -27.77 15.79
C THR A 415 -4.03 -27.31 14.44
N ASN A 416 -4.43 -26.12 13.93
CA ASN A 416 -3.90 -25.58 12.69
C ASN A 416 -2.43 -25.15 12.84
N PRO A 417 -1.46 -25.83 12.18
CA PRO A 417 -0.05 -25.49 12.27
C PRO A 417 0.33 -24.47 11.18
N TYR A 418 -0.43 -23.36 11.12
CA TYR A 418 -0.23 -22.24 10.18
C TYR A 418 -0.47 -22.57 8.69
N PHE A 419 -1.31 -23.55 8.35
CA PHE A 419 -1.50 -23.97 6.94
C PHE A 419 -1.81 -22.80 6.00
N GLY A 420 -0.85 -22.49 5.12
CA GLY A 420 -1.00 -21.50 4.05
C GLY A 420 -1.02 -20.05 4.48
N ALA A 421 -0.87 -19.76 5.77
CA ALA A 421 -1.07 -18.43 6.31
C ALA A 421 0.11 -17.49 6.02
N THR A 422 -0.17 -16.19 5.96
CA THR A 422 0.87 -15.15 6.08
C THR A 422 1.31 -15.05 7.53
N VAL A 423 2.60 -15.23 7.78
CA VAL A 423 3.19 -15.22 9.12
C VAL A 423 3.89 -13.89 9.40
N GLY A 424 3.69 -13.37 10.60
CA GLY A 424 4.27 -12.12 11.10
C GLY A 424 3.84 -11.84 12.54
N ARG A 425 4.43 -10.85 13.23
CA ARG A 425 5.36 -9.84 12.72
C ARG A 425 6.77 -10.36 12.39
N ASN A 426 7.19 -11.44 13.04
CA ASN A 426 8.44 -12.15 12.74
C ASN A 426 8.19 -13.64 12.49
N ALA A 427 8.53 -14.12 11.30
CA ALA A 427 8.57 -15.52 10.94
C ALA A 427 9.70 -16.26 11.69
N ASN A 428 9.45 -17.54 11.95
CA ASN A 428 10.31 -18.43 12.73
C ASN A 428 10.55 -17.92 14.17
N ARG A 429 11.65 -18.34 14.80
CA ARG A 429 11.88 -18.20 16.24
C ARG A 429 12.67 -16.95 16.61
N ILE A 430 12.40 -16.45 17.82
CA ILE A 430 13.20 -15.45 18.54
C ILE A 430 13.71 -16.07 19.85
N GLY A 431 15.02 -16.14 19.99
CA GLY A 431 15.75 -16.62 21.16
C GLY A 431 15.31 -15.94 22.45
N ASN A 432 14.89 -16.73 23.44
CA ASN A 432 14.43 -16.28 24.75
C ASN A 432 13.32 -15.21 24.71
N ALA A 433 12.57 -15.13 23.59
CA ALA A 433 11.53 -14.12 23.36
C ALA A 433 12.03 -12.68 23.63
N LYS A 434 13.28 -12.40 23.23
CA LYS A 434 13.97 -11.14 23.51
C LYS A 434 14.53 -10.53 22.24
N ILE A 435 14.30 -9.24 22.08
CA ILE A 435 14.78 -8.42 20.95
C ILE A 435 15.63 -7.27 21.54
N ILE A 436 16.76 -6.96 20.91
CA ILE A 436 17.58 -5.79 21.25
C ILE A 436 17.60 -4.85 20.04
N ILE A 437 17.10 -3.63 20.21
CA ILE A 437 17.10 -2.59 19.17
C ILE A 437 17.75 -1.35 19.76
N ASP A 438 18.81 -0.86 19.13
CA ASP A 438 19.58 0.33 19.54
C ASP A 438 19.96 0.30 21.05
N GLY A 439 20.38 -0.87 21.53
CA GLY A 439 20.76 -1.11 22.92
C GLY A 439 19.58 -1.27 23.90
N LYS A 440 18.33 -1.05 23.46
CA LYS A 440 17.14 -1.26 24.28
C LYS A 440 16.60 -2.68 24.11
N THR A 441 16.33 -3.32 25.24
CA THR A 441 15.70 -4.65 25.30
C THR A 441 14.18 -4.55 25.24
N TYR A 442 13.57 -5.40 24.42
CA TYR A 442 12.13 -5.64 24.35
C TYR A 442 11.85 -7.13 24.60
N SER A 443 10.82 -7.42 25.38
CA SER A 443 10.32 -8.79 25.57
C SER A 443 9.08 -8.99 24.71
N VAL A 444 9.11 -10.02 23.88
CA VAL A 444 7.96 -10.46 23.07
C VAL A 444 7.29 -11.66 23.73
N THR A 445 6.10 -12.04 23.27
CA THR A 445 5.38 -13.18 23.87
C THR A 445 6.14 -14.50 23.69
N ALA A 446 6.19 -15.33 24.73
CA ALA A 446 6.82 -16.65 24.67
C ALA A 446 5.75 -17.73 24.44
N ASN A 447 5.41 -18.00 23.18
CA ASN A 447 4.43 -19.02 22.79
C ASN A 447 5.08 -20.39 22.47
N SER A 448 6.41 -20.50 22.50
CA SER A 448 7.15 -21.74 22.26
C SER A 448 8.21 -21.95 23.34
N GLY A 449 7.78 -22.51 24.48
CA GLY A 449 8.63 -22.60 25.67
C GLY A 449 9.06 -21.22 26.15
N LYS A 450 10.38 -20.98 26.22
CA LYS A 450 10.96 -19.66 26.54
C LYS A 450 11.17 -18.76 25.31
N HIS A 451 10.87 -19.25 24.11
CA HIS A 451 11.07 -18.57 22.83
C HIS A 451 9.75 -18.03 22.28
N GLN A 452 9.84 -17.10 21.34
CA GLN A 452 8.69 -16.76 20.49
C GLN A 452 8.81 -17.50 19.17
N LEU A 453 7.68 -17.93 18.61
CA LEU A 453 7.56 -18.55 17.30
C LEU A 453 6.45 -17.84 16.50
N HIS A 454 6.74 -17.51 15.24
CA HIS A 454 5.77 -17.04 14.24
C HIS A 454 4.91 -15.86 14.72
N GLY A 455 5.55 -14.87 15.34
CA GLY A 455 4.90 -13.63 15.77
C GLY A 455 4.09 -13.70 17.06
N GLY A 456 3.96 -14.87 17.71
CA GLY A 456 3.36 -15.00 19.04
C GLY A 456 2.03 -15.75 19.07
N PHE A 457 1.21 -15.52 20.10
CA PHE A 457 -0.05 -16.26 20.31
C PHE A 457 -1.09 -15.92 19.25
N LYS A 458 -1.21 -14.65 18.89
CA LYS A 458 -2.07 -14.11 17.84
C LYS A 458 -1.22 -13.35 16.82
N GLY A 459 -0.40 -14.09 16.08
CA GLY A 459 0.33 -13.57 14.93
C GLY A 459 -0.60 -13.18 13.77
N PHE A 460 0.04 -12.73 12.69
CA PHE A 460 -0.63 -12.25 11.47
C PHE A 460 -1.47 -13.33 10.76
N ASP A 461 -1.23 -14.60 11.08
CA ASP A 461 -1.99 -15.76 10.64
C ASP A 461 -3.39 -15.85 11.28
N LYS A 462 -3.61 -15.19 12.43
CA LYS A 462 -4.84 -15.32 13.24
C LYS A 462 -5.71 -14.07 13.28
N VAL A 463 -5.58 -13.20 12.28
CA VAL A 463 -6.37 -11.97 12.12
C VAL A 463 -7.09 -11.97 10.79
N ASN A 464 -8.27 -11.36 10.71
CA ASN A 464 -8.93 -11.10 9.43
C ASN A 464 -8.36 -9.80 8.86
N TRP A 465 -7.75 -9.87 7.69
CA TRP A 465 -7.14 -8.72 7.02
C TRP A 465 -8.21 -7.92 6.27
N ASP A 466 -8.07 -6.60 6.25
CA ASP A 466 -8.81 -5.75 5.32
C ASP A 466 -8.31 -6.01 3.90
N TYR A 467 -9.12 -5.78 2.87
CA TYR A 467 -8.69 -6.01 1.49
C TYR A 467 -9.27 -4.99 0.52
N HIS A 468 -8.59 -4.85 -0.62
CA HIS A 468 -9.15 -4.25 -1.82
C HIS A 468 -8.67 -5.00 -3.08
N ARG A 469 -9.38 -4.81 -4.18
CA ARG A 469 -9.04 -5.39 -5.49
C ARG A 469 -8.54 -4.30 -6.42
N ASP A 470 -7.48 -4.61 -7.16
CA ASP A 470 -6.97 -3.81 -8.27
C ASP A 470 -6.89 -4.69 -9.51
N GLY A 471 -7.96 -4.69 -10.31
CA GLY A 471 -8.14 -5.63 -11.41
C GLY A 471 -8.12 -7.09 -10.93
N THR A 472 -7.07 -7.82 -11.30
CA THR A 472 -6.79 -9.20 -10.88
C THR A 472 -5.85 -9.30 -9.69
N LYS A 473 -5.41 -8.18 -9.10
CA LYS A 473 -4.64 -8.18 -7.86
C LYS A 473 -5.56 -8.09 -6.67
N VAL A 474 -5.21 -8.78 -5.59
CA VAL A 474 -5.87 -8.64 -4.28
C VAL A 474 -4.82 -8.17 -3.30
N VAL A 475 -5.01 -6.97 -2.76
CA VAL A 475 -4.15 -6.41 -1.72
C VAL A 475 -4.88 -6.55 -0.39
N MET A 476 -4.24 -7.20 0.57
CA MET A 476 -4.73 -7.33 1.93
C MET A 476 -3.86 -6.51 2.88
N SER A 477 -4.48 -5.81 3.83
CA SER A 477 -3.82 -4.91 4.77
C SER A 477 -4.14 -5.28 6.22
N HIS A 478 -3.13 -5.20 7.08
CA HIS A 478 -3.27 -5.40 8.52
C HIS A 478 -2.51 -4.33 9.30
N TYR A 479 -3.19 -3.74 10.28
CA TYR A 479 -2.61 -2.84 11.26
C TYR A 479 -2.33 -3.60 12.56
N SER A 480 -1.06 -3.64 12.96
CA SER A 480 -0.57 -4.26 14.20
C SER A 480 -0.05 -3.14 15.11
N PRO A 481 -0.74 -2.79 16.20
CA PRO A 481 -0.38 -1.64 17.03
C PRO A 481 0.94 -1.82 17.79
N ASP A 482 1.47 -0.73 18.35
CA ASP A 482 2.60 -0.76 19.30
C ASP A 482 2.30 -1.73 20.45
N LYS A 483 3.30 -2.58 20.76
CA LYS A 483 3.26 -3.66 21.76
C LYS A 483 2.36 -4.84 21.41
N ASP A 484 1.79 -4.91 20.21
CA ASP A 484 1.14 -6.12 19.74
C ASP A 484 2.14 -7.29 19.77
N GLU A 485 1.77 -8.38 20.46
CA GLU A 485 2.65 -9.52 20.79
C GLU A 485 4.03 -9.14 21.41
N GLY A 486 4.13 -7.92 21.98
CA GLY A 486 5.32 -7.35 22.61
C GLY A 486 6.28 -6.60 21.68
N TYR A 487 5.98 -6.48 20.38
CA TYR A 487 6.81 -5.76 19.42
C TYR A 487 6.68 -4.24 19.58
N PRO A 488 7.77 -3.46 19.55
CA PRO A 488 7.67 -2.00 19.54
C PRO A 488 7.16 -1.47 18.20
N GLY A 489 6.50 -0.31 18.23
CA GLY A 489 6.04 0.41 17.05
C GLY A 489 4.75 -0.17 16.47
N ASP A 490 3.90 0.72 15.99
CA ASP A 490 2.80 0.34 15.11
C ASP A 490 3.38 -0.13 13.78
N LEU A 491 2.75 -1.11 13.15
CA LEU A 491 3.10 -1.63 11.85
C LEU A 491 1.85 -1.70 10.96
N ILE A 492 1.94 -1.15 9.76
CA ILE A 492 1.00 -1.45 8.68
C ILE A 492 1.68 -2.43 7.75
N ALA A 493 1.14 -3.64 7.63
CA ALA A 493 1.58 -4.66 6.71
C ALA A 493 0.57 -4.82 5.57
N ASN A 494 1.07 -4.96 4.35
CA ASN A 494 0.29 -5.23 3.15
C ASN A 494 0.83 -6.50 2.50
N VAL A 495 -0.05 -7.35 1.98
CA VAL A 495 0.29 -8.49 1.13
C VAL A 495 -0.55 -8.45 -0.14
N THR A 496 0.11 -8.49 -1.29
CA THR A 496 -0.55 -8.48 -2.61
C THR A 496 -0.43 -9.84 -3.27
N PHE A 497 -1.56 -10.37 -3.73
CA PHE A 497 -1.64 -11.64 -4.46
C PHE A 497 -2.03 -11.42 -5.92
N GLU A 498 -1.36 -12.12 -6.83
CA GLU A 498 -1.65 -12.07 -8.27
C GLU A 498 -1.27 -13.38 -8.95
N LEU A 499 -2.18 -13.95 -9.75
CA LEU A 499 -1.87 -15.03 -10.69
C LEU A 499 -1.74 -14.48 -12.10
N THR A 500 -0.75 -14.96 -12.85
CA THR A 500 -0.56 -14.61 -14.26
C THR A 500 -0.86 -15.79 -15.20
N ASN A 501 -1.00 -15.50 -16.50
CA ASN A 501 -1.13 -16.52 -17.55
C ASN A 501 0.16 -17.32 -17.80
N ASN A 502 1.28 -16.97 -17.16
CA ASN A 502 2.55 -17.71 -17.22
C ASN A 502 2.71 -18.70 -16.05
N ASN A 503 1.63 -18.98 -15.31
CA ASN A 503 1.60 -19.82 -14.10
C ASN A 503 2.48 -19.29 -12.96
N ASP A 504 2.77 -17.99 -12.96
CA ASP A 504 3.44 -17.33 -11.85
C ASP A 504 2.37 -16.83 -10.87
N PHE A 505 2.43 -17.29 -9.62
CA PHE A 505 1.65 -16.76 -8.51
C PHE A 505 2.54 -15.90 -7.62
N PHE A 506 2.27 -14.60 -7.61
CA PHE A 506 3.01 -13.57 -6.88
C PHE A 506 2.41 -13.37 -5.49
N VAL A 507 3.29 -13.25 -4.50
CA VAL A 507 2.99 -12.77 -3.15
C VAL A 507 3.97 -11.64 -2.82
N ASP A 508 3.48 -10.42 -2.71
CA ASP A 508 4.31 -9.22 -2.46
C ASP A 508 3.96 -8.59 -1.12
N PHE A 509 4.89 -8.62 -0.19
CA PHE A 509 4.75 -8.04 1.14
C PHE A 509 5.39 -6.65 1.20
N LYS A 510 4.66 -5.69 1.76
CA LYS A 510 5.18 -4.38 2.15
C LYS A 510 4.82 -4.06 3.58
N ALA A 511 5.75 -3.48 4.34
CA ALA A 511 5.42 -3.02 5.68
C ALA A 511 6.12 -1.71 6.05
N TYR A 512 5.49 -0.98 6.97
CA TYR A 512 5.92 0.35 7.41
C TYR A 512 5.68 0.48 8.90
N THR A 513 6.60 1.13 9.60
CA THR A 513 6.56 1.20 11.06
C THR A 513 6.64 2.62 11.62
N SER A 514 6.11 2.77 12.83
CA SER A 514 6.15 4.00 13.63
C SER A 514 7.43 4.15 14.47
N LYS A 515 8.01 3.02 14.89
CA LYS A 515 9.25 2.94 15.67
C LYS A 515 10.14 1.82 15.13
N PRO A 516 11.46 1.85 15.36
CA PRO A 516 12.33 0.73 15.01
C PRO A 516 11.75 -0.59 15.55
N THR A 517 11.51 -1.56 14.65
CA THR A 517 10.87 -2.84 14.99
C THR A 517 11.39 -3.99 14.14
N LEU A 518 11.19 -5.21 14.62
CA LEU A 518 11.55 -6.42 13.89
C LEU A 518 10.42 -6.78 12.91
N VAL A 519 10.76 -6.97 11.62
CA VAL A 519 9.83 -7.41 10.58
C VAL A 519 10.47 -8.53 9.76
N ASN A 520 9.80 -9.68 9.72
CA ASN A 520 10.17 -10.80 8.85
C ASN A 520 8.88 -11.53 8.47
N LEU A 521 8.37 -11.26 7.27
CA LEU A 521 7.08 -11.79 6.81
C LEU A 521 7.30 -12.92 5.82
N THR A 522 6.50 -13.99 5.91
CA THR A 522 6.54 -15.11 4.96
C THR A 522 5.16 -15.72 4.75
N ASN A 523 5.06 -16.69 3.86
CA ASN A 523 3.87 -17.52 3.69
C ASN A 523 4.19 -18.99 4.03
N HIS A 524 3.33 -19.61 4.83
CA HIS A 524 3.55 -20.94 5.41
C HIS A 524 2.70 -22.03 4.71
N SER A 525 2.62 -22.01 3.37
CA SER A 525 1.99 -23.06 2.58
C SER A 525 2.76 -24.38 2.66
N TYR A 526 2.01 -25.46 2.92
CA TYR A 526 2.51 -26.83 2.91
C TYR A 526 2.14 -27.47 1.57
N PHE A 527 3.15 -27.83 0.78
CA PHE A 527 3.02 -28.38 -0.56
C PHE A 527 3.15 -29.92 -0.55
N ASN A 528 2.38 -30.57 -1.41
CA ASN A 528 2.61 -31.93 -1.88
C ASN A 528 2.22 -31.97 -3.35
N LEU A 529 3.21 -31.97 -4.26
CA LEU A 529 2.97 -31.89 -5.71
C LEU A 529 2.30 -33.16 -6.26
N ALA A 530 2.25 -34.25 -5.49
CA ALA A 530 1.44 -35.41 -5.83
C ALA A 530 -0.06 -35.15 -5.64
N GLY A 531 -0.41 -34.21 -4.76
CA GLY A 531 -1.76 -33.91 -4.26
C GLY A 531 -1.76 -33.83 -2.73
N HIS A 532 -2.56 -32.93 -2.15
CA HIS A 532 -2.58 -32.74 -0.70
C HIS A 532 -3.02 -33.97 0.09
N ASP A 533 -3.68 -34.93 -0.55
CA ASP A 533 -4.26 -36.12 0.06
C ASP A 533 -3.39 -37.38 -0.08
N LYS A 534 -2.16 -37.25 -0.59
CA LYS A 534 -1.30 -38.38 -0.93
C LYS A 534 -0.34 -38.81 0.18
N GLY A 535 -0.13 -37.97 1.19
CA GLY A 535 0.67 -38.32 2.37
C GLY A 535 2.16 -38.56 2.11
N ALA A 536 2.79 -39.26 3.07
CA ALA A 536 4.24 -39.39 3.17
C ALA A 536 4.89 -40.22 2.06
N GLU A 537 4.25 -41.32 1.64
CA GLU A 537 4.79 -42.19 0.60
C GLU A 537 5.05 -41.43 -0.71
N GLU A 538 4.14 -40.52 -1.07
CA GLU A 538 4.30 -39.68 -2.25
C GLU A 538 5.20 -38.46 -2.00
N LEU A 539 5.20 -37.91 -0.78
CA LEU A 539 6.15 -36.86 -0.42
C LEU A 539 7.60 -37.32 -0.64
N TYR A 540 7.94 -38.54 -0.23
CA TYR A 540 9.31 -39.06 -0.34
C TYR A 540 9.84 -39.18 -1.77
N LYS A 541 8.96 -39.22 -2.77
CA LYS A 541 9.33 -39.27 -4.20
C LYS A 541 9.65 -37.90 -4.81
N HIS A 542 9.45 -36.82 -4.07
CA HIS A 542 9.80 -35.48 -4.54
C HIS A 542 11.31 -35.35 -4.71
N VAL A 543 11.72 -34.67 -5.78
CA VAL A 543 13.11 -34.31 -6.04
C VAL A 543 13.27 -32.83 -5.74
N VAL A 544 14.12 -32.51 -4.75
CA VAL A 544 14.31 -31.17 -4.22
C VAL A 544 15.69 -30.66 -4.63
N CYS A 545 15.74 -29.39 -5.05
CA CYS A 545 16.97 -28.65 -5.32
C CYS A 545 16.85 -27.27 -4.67
N ILE A 546 17.81 -26.86 -3.84
CA ILE A 546 17.86 -25.55 -3.18
C ILE A 546 19.19 -24.88 -3.50
N ASN A 547 19.14 -23.64 -3.99
CA ASN A 547 20.27 -22.81 -4.34
C ASN A 547 20.90 -22.16 -3.10
N ALA A 548 21.47 -23.00 -2.24
CA ALA A 548 22.08 -22.58 -0.98
C ALA A 548 23.39 -23.32 -0.74
N ASP A 549 24.45 -22.58 -0.41
CA ASP A 549 25.77 -23.09 -0.06
C ASP A 549 25.98 -23.20 1.45
N GLN A 550 25.10 -22.58 2.26
CA GLN A 550 25.15 -22.62 3.72
C GLN A 550 23.77 -22.86 4.35
N THR A 551 23.77 -23.31 5.60
CA THR A 551 22.60 -23.39 6.49
C THR A 551 22.91 -22.71 7.83
N THR A 552 21.89 -22.48 8.65
CA THR A 552 22.01 -22.00 10.03
C THR A 552 21.78 -23.15 11.02
N PRO A 553 22.82 -23.82 11.54
CA PRO A 553 22.66 -24.92 12.48
C PRO A 553 21.98 -24.46 13.77
N VAL A 554 21.06 -25.28 14.25
CA VAL A 554 20.21 -25.01 15.40
C VAL A 554 20.55 -25.87 16.62
N ASP A 555 20.11 -25.45 17.80
CA ASP A 555 20.14 -26.23 19.03
C ASP A 555 18.90 -27.13 19.19
N ASP A 556 18.80 -27.84 20.32
CA ASP A 556 17.66 -28.73 20.62
C ASP A 556 16.31 -27.97 20.71
N ASN A 557 16.33 -26.63 20.87
CA ASN A 557 15.13 -25.78 20.86
C ASN A 557 14.86 -25.17 19.48
N LEU A 558 15.59 -25.61 18.44
CA LEU A 558 15.52 -25.10 17.07
C LEU A 558 15.92 -23.63 16.94
N ILE A 559 16.76 -23.13 17.86
CA ILE A 559 17.33 -21.77 17.80
C ILE A 559 18.68 -21.82 17.10
N PRO A 560 18.93 -20.97 16.08
CA PRO A 560 20.24 -20.89 15.46
C PRO A 560 21.36 -20.59 16.46
N SER A 561 22.51 -21.23 16.26
CA SER A 561 23.72 -20.96 17.03
C SER A 561 24.44 -19.66 16.65
N GLY A 562 23.95 -18.96 15.62
CA GLY A 562 24.67 -17.86 14.95
C GLY A 562 25.72 -18.31 13.94
N LYS A 563 26.01 -19.61 13.81
CA LYS A 563 26.96 -20.11 12.80
C LYS A 563 26.31 -20.22 11.42
N LEU A 564 27.09 -19.92 10.37
CA LEU A 564 26.75 -20.27 8.98
C LEU A 564 27.59 -21.48 8.57
N GLN A 565 26.96 -22.61 8.31
CA GLN A 565 27.64 -23.87 8.03
C GLN A 565 27.53 -24.26 6.56
N PRO A 566 28.65 -24.52 5.85
CA PRO A 566 28.61 -25.01 4.48
C PRO A 566 27.80 -26.29 4.36
N VAL A 567 26.96 -26.38 3.33
CA VAL A 567 26.17 -27.60 3.08
C VAL A 567 27.01 -28.71 2.45
N SER A 568 28.12 -28.36 1.79
CA SER A 568 28.97 -29.30 1.04
C SER A 568 29.41 -30.50 1.88
N GLY A 569 29.15 -31.71 1.36
CA GLY A 569 29.51 -32.96 2.05
C GLY A 569 28.59 -33.32 3.23
N THR A 570 27.51 -32.59 3.46
CA THR A 570 26.52 -32.87 4.50
C THR A 570 25.20 -33.41 3.91
N VAL A 571 24.28 -33.84 4.78
CA VAL A 571 22.91 -34.22 4.36
C VAL A 571 22.07 -33.03 3.89
N PHE A 572 22.52 -31.80 4.18
CA PHE A 572 21.91 -30.56 3.75
C PHE A 572 22.38 -30.13 2.35
N ASP A 573 23.27 -30.86 1.67
CA ASP A 573 23.65 -30.51 0.31
C ASP A 573 22.52 -30.84 -0.68
N LEU A 574 21.63 -29.87 -0.88
CA LEU A 574 20.50 -29.93 -1.81
C LEU A 574 20.76 -29.09 -3.07
N ARG A 575 22.01 -28.69 -3.35
CA ARG A 575 22.37 -27.93 -4.57
C ARG A 575 22.24 -28.78 -5.84
N VAL A 576 22.30 -30.11 -5.68
CA VAL A 576 22.03 -31.09 -6.73
C VAL A 576 20.63 -31.67 -6.49
N PRO A 577 19.80 -31.81 -7.54
CA PRO A 577 18.48 -32.43 -7.42
C PRO A 577 18.56 -33.77 -6.69
N THR A 578 17.87 -33.87 -5.55
CA THR A 578 17.97 -35.01 -4.64
C THR A 578 16.58 -35.55 -4.29
N VAL A 579 16.41 -36.87 -4.33
CA VAL A 579 15.18 -37.54 -3.90
C VAL A 579 15.02 -37.36 -2.39
N LEU A 580 13.90 -36.76 -1.96
CA LEU A 580 13.67 -36.37 -0.58
C LEU A 580 13.73 -37.56 0.39
N GLY A 581 13.14 -38.70 0.01
CA GLY A 581 13.15 -39.94 0.80
C GLY A 581 14.55 -40.49 1.11
N GLU A 582 15.55 -40.18 0.28
CA GLU A 582 16.94 -40.62 0.51
C GLU A 582 17.66 -39.82 1.61
N ARG A 583 17.12 -38.65 1.98
CA ARG A 583 17.74 -37.68 2.90
C ARG A 583 16.93 -37.43 4.16
N ILE A 584 15.60 -37.40 4.07
CA ILE A 584 14.72 -36.94 5.16
C ILE A 584 14.94 -37.67 6.48
N ASN A 585 15.22 -38.98 6.45
CA ASN A 585 15.47 -39.79 7.65
C ASN A 585 16.94 -39.75 8.15
N LYS A 586 17.80 -38.94 7.53
CA LYS A 586 19.24 -38.83 7.86
C LYS A 586 19.59 -37.50 8.52
N ILE A 587 18.60 -36.68 8.84
CA ILE A 587 18.82 -35.36 9.47
C ILE A 587 19.23 -35.58 10.94
N PRO A 588 20.41 -35.13 11.37
CA PRO A 588 20.89 -35.40 12.72
C PRO A 588 19.97 -34.78 13.78
N GLY A 589 19.43 -35.60 14.68
CA GLY A 589 18.57 -35.13 15.78
C GLY A 589 17.12 -34.83 15.40
N TYR A 590 16.73 -35.00 14.14
CA TYR A 590 15.38 -34.65 13.65
C TYR A 590 14.79 -35.75 12.78
N SER A 591 13.46 -35.81 12.72
CA SER A 591 12.75 -36.77 11.86
C SER A 591 12.56 -36.29 10.41
N GLY A 592 13.06 -35.08 10.09
CA GLY A 592 13.03 -34.49 8.76
C GLY A 592 13.72 -33.13 8.76
N PHE A 593 13.55 -32.36 7.69
CA PHE A 593 14.11 -31.00 7.63
C PHE A 593 13.22 -30.04 8.41
N ASP A 594 13.82 -29.17 9.21
CA ASP A 594 13.26 -27.91 9.72
C ASP A 594 14.39 -26.88 9.83
N HIS A 595 15.01 -26.54 8.68
CA HIS A 595 16.24 -25.74 8.66
C HIS A 595 16.14 -24.58 7.67
N ASN A 596 16.75 -23.46 8.04
CA ASN A 596 16.95 -22.32 7.14
C ASN A 596 18.18 -22.55 6.26
N PHE A 597 17.99 -22.39 4.95
CA PHE A 597 19.02 -22.44 3.93
C PHE A 597 19.38 -21.01 3.51
N CYS A 598 20.67 -20.70 3.51
CA CYS A 598 21.20 -19.39 3.15
C CYS A 598 21.37 -19.32 1.63
N ILE A 599 20.55 -18.51 0.95
CA ILE A 599 20.51 -18.49 -0.51
C ILE A 599 21.77 -17.85 -1.09
N THR A 600 22.42 -18.56 -2.01
CA THR A 600 23.59 -18.06 -2.73
C THR A 600 23.13 -17.08 -3.80
N LYS A 601 23.45 -15.80 -3.62
CA LYS A 601 23.14 -14.75 -4.61
C LYS A 601 24.12 -14.80 -5.79
N GLY A 602 23.61 -14.61 -7.01
CA GLY A 602 24.43 -14.18 -8.16
C GLY A 602 24.82 -12.70 -8.05
N SER A 603 25.57 -12.17 -9.02
CA SER A 603 25.87 -10.73 -9.10
C SER A 603 24.62 -9.90 -9.48
N ASP A 604 24.37 -8.84 -8.71
CA ASP A 604 23.38 -7.75 -8.83
C ASP A 604 21.87 -8.10 -8.92
N GLN A 605 21.06 -7.36 -8.15
CA GLN A 605 19.75 -7.80 -7.61
C GLN A 605 18.54 -7.74 -8.57
N GLY A 606 17.75 -8.82 -8.51
CA GLY A 606 16.38 -9.03 -8.98
C GLY A 606 15.75 -10.23 -8.23
N ASN A 607 14.55 -10.70 -8.61
CA ASN A 607 13.97 -11.94 -8.06
C ASN A 607 14.93 -13.12 -8.32
N THR A 608 15.54 -13.64 -7.27
CA THR A 608 16.59 -14.68 -7.33
C THR A 608 15.95 -16.05 -7.28
N TYR A 609 16.49 -17.01 -8.03
CA TYR A 609 16.09 -18.42 -7.95
C TYR A 609 16.50 -19.05 -6.61
N PHE A 610 15.54 -19.63 -5.90
CA PHE A 610 15.75 -20.22 -4.58
C PHE A 610 15.73 -21.74 -4.62
N ALA A 611 14.68 -22.30 -5.21
CA ALA A 611 14.47 -23.73 -5.18
C ALA A 611 13.64 -24.21 -6.37
N ARG A 612 13.83 -25.49 -6.70
CA ARG A 612 12.95 -26.26 -7.56
C ARG A 612 12.60 -27.55 -6.87
N VAL A 613 11.31 -27.86 -6.85
CA VAL A 613 10.78 -29.15 -6.41
C VAL A 613 10.02 -29.77 -7.56
N VAL A 614 10.33 -31.04 -7.83
CA VAL A 614 9.72 -31.83 -8.89
C VAL A 614 9.07 -33.05 -8.24
N TYR A 615 7.88 -33.44 -8.69
CA TYR A 615 7.33 -34.74 -8.41
C TYR A 615 7.28 -35.57 -9.70
N PRO A 616 8.29 -36.43 -9.95
CA PRO A 616 8.45 -37.12 -11.22
C PRO A 616 7.22 -37.92 -11.70
N PRO A 617 6.45 -38.62 -10.84
CA PRO A 617 5.32 -39.42 -11.31
C PRO A 617 4.21 -38.63 -12.02
N SER A 618 3.98 -37.36 -11.65
CA SER A 618 3.02 -36.48 -12.35
C SER A 618 3.71 -35.46 -13.26
N GLY A 619 5.03 -35.30 -13.13
CA GLY A 619 5.80 -34.28 -13.83
C GLY A 619 5.58 -32.86 -13.29
N ARG A 620 4.71 -32.62 -12.29
CA ARG A 620 4.51 -31.28 -11.71
C ARG A 620 5.81 -30.73 -11.13
N VAL A 621 6.03 -29.43 -11.37
CA VAL A 621 7.20 -28.69 -10.93
C VAL A 621 6.74 -27.40 -10.23
N LEU A 622 7.34 -27.14 -9.07
CA LEU A 622 7.31 -25.86 -8.38
C LEU A 622 8.70 -25.25 -8.43
N GLU A 623 8.82 -24.04 -8.97
CA GLU A 623 9.99 -23.19 -8.80
C GLU A 623 9.67 -22.01 -7.90
N LEU A 624 10.64 -21.63 -7.07
CA LEU A 624 10.51 -20.56 -6.10
C LEU A 624 11.53 -19.47 -6.39
N TYR A 625 11.05 -18.23 -6.47
CA TYR A 625 11.89 -17.04 -6.62
C TYR A 625 11.55 -16.02 -5.54
N SER A 626 12.55 -15.32 -5.02
CA SER A 626 12.35 -14.29 -4.00
C SER A 626 13.53 -13.32 -3.91
N ASN A 627 13.35 -12.24 -3.14
CA ASN A 627 14.40 -11.27 -2.80
C ASN A 627 14.99 -11.47 -1.38
N GLN A 628 14.54 -12.50 -0.64
CA GLN A 628 15.01 -12.78 0.72
C GLN A 628 16.43 -13.36 0.77
N PRO A 629 17.09 -13.34 1.94
CA PRO A 629 18.40 -13.96 2.10
C PRO A 629 18.32 -15.48 2.37
N GLY A 630 17.18 -16.00 2.83
CA GLY A 630 17.03 -17.40 3.23
C GLY A 630 15.67 -18.02 2.90
N VAL A 631 15.61 -19.34 3.05
CA VAL A 631 14.39 -20.13 2.94
C VAL A 631 14.35 -21.21 4.01
N GLN A 632 13.27 -21.27 4.79
CA GLN A 632 13.01 -22.41 5.67
C GLN A 632 12.51 -23.58 4.83
N PHE A 633 13.20 -24.72 4.91
CA PHE A 633 12.70 -25.97 4.37
C PHE A 633 12.24 -26.87 5.51
N TYR A 634 10.92 -27.05 5.61
CA TYR A 634 10.28 -27.82 6.66
C TYR A 634 9.46 -28.97 6.06
N THR A 635 9.62 -30.20 6.54
CA THR A 635 8.97 -31.39 5.98
C THR A 635 7.82 -31.93 6.85
N SER A 636 7.07 -31.04 7.52
CA SER A 636 5.89 -31.40 8.33
C SER A 636 6.14 -32.44 9.43
N ASN A 637 7.31 -32.35 10.07
CA ASN A 637 7.79 -33.30 11.08
C ASN A 637 6.92 -33.34 12.35
N PHE A 638 6.20 -32.24 12.64
CA PHE A 638 5.36 -32.07 13.83
C PHE A 638 3.86 -32.33 13.58
N LEU A 639 3.47 -32.74 12.37
CA LEU A 639 2.13 -33.28 12.18
C LEU A 639 2.00 -34.64 12.91
N PRO A 640 0.80 -35.05 13.33
CA PRO A 640 0.61 -36.30 14.08
C PRO A 640 1.13 -37.52 13.33
N GLU A 641 1.60 -38.54 14.05
CA GLU A 641 2.03 -39.78 13.42
C GLU A 641 0.83 -40.58 12.90
N GLU A 642 1.00 -41.25 11.76
CA GLU A 642 -0.08 -42.02 11.16
C GLU A 642 -0.55 -43.14 12.10
N GLY A 643 -1.86 -43.18 12.34
CA GLY A 643 -2.48 -44.15 13.23
C GLY A 643 -2.54 -43.72 14.70
N ASP A 644 -2.05 -42.53 15.06
CA ASP A 644 -2.35 -41.95 16.37
C ASP A 644 -3.84 -41.57 16.43
N SER A 645 -4.63 -42.37 17.14
CA SER A 645 -6.07 -42.17 17.24
C SER A 645 -6.47 -41.00 18.14
N LYS A 646 -5.52 -40.38 18.84
CA LYS A 646 -5.78 -39.30 19.82
C LYS A 646 -5.44 -37.92 19.30
N ASP A 647 -4.61 -37.82 18.27
CA ASP A 647 -4.20 -36.55 17.66
C ASP A 647 -4.23 -36.69 16.13
N PHE A 648 -5.08 -35.91 15.47
CA PHE A 648 -5.19 -35.92 14.01
C PHE A 648 -5.59 -34.53 13.51
N VAL A 649 -5.23 -34.24 12.26
CA VAL A 649 -5.61 -33.02 11.58
C VAL A 649 -6.47 -33.37 10.37
N GLU A 650 -7.77 -33.12 10.46
CA GLU A 650 -8.69 -33.34 9.35
C GLU A 650 -8.65 -32.15 8.38
N GLY A 651 -8.13 -32.39 7.19
CA GLY A 651 -7.97 -31.42 6.13
C GLY A 651 -9.09 -31.45 5.08
N LYS A 652 -8.79 -30.88 3.91
CA LYS A 652 -9.72 -30.84 2.76
C LYS A 652 -10.22 -32.23 2.36
N GLY A 653 -11.52 -32.32 2.05
CA GLY A 653 -12.14 -33.57 1.59
C GLY A 653 -12.21 -34.69 2.65
N GLY A 654 -12.11 -34.35 3.94
CA GLY A 654 -12.11 -35.32 5.04
C GLY A 654 -10.83 -36.16 5.12
N LYS A 655 -9.73 -35.67 4.52
CA LYS A 655 -8.44 -36.37 4.49
C LYS A 655 -7.63 -36.02 5.72
N LEU A 656 -7.05 -37.03 6.36
CA LEU A 656 -6.19 -36.84 7.53
C LEU A 656 -4.78 -36.47 7.07
N TYR A 657 -4.21 -35.41 7.66
CA TYR A 657 -2.83 -35.01 7.44
C TYR A 657 -1.95 -35.53 8.56
N TRP A 658 -0.98 -36.35 8.16
CA TRP A 658 0.00 -36.98 9.04
C TRP A 658 1.38 -36.37 8.84
N LYS A 659 2.30 -36.72 9.74
CA LYS A 659 3.73 -36.49 9.63
C LYS A 659 4.22 -36.76 8.21
N HIS A 660 5.00 -35.83 7.68
CA HIS A 660 5.52 -35.89 6.32
C HIS A 660 4.41 -35.88 5.25
N GLY A 661 3.25 -35.28 5.53
CA GLY A 661 2.17 -35.09 4.55
C GLY A 661 2.46 -34.01 3.50
N GLY A 662 3.35 -33.07 3.81
CA GLY A 662 3.77 -31.99 2.90
C GLY A 662 5.09 -31.32 3.32
N PHE A 663 5.54 -30.34 2.52
CA PHE A 663 6.73 -29.54 2.78
C PHE A 663 6.45 -28.03 2.65
N CYS A 664 7.13 -27.19 3.43
CA CYS A 664 7.11 -25.75 3.30
C CYS A 664 8.41 -25.24 2.68
N LEU A 665 8.32 -24.13 1.94
CA LEU A 665 9.45 -23.33 1.49
C LEU A 665 9.18 -21.86 1.87
N GLU A 666 9.46 -21.50 3.12
CA GLU A 666 9.17 -20.17 3.66
C GLU A 666 10.34 -19.24 3.34
N THR A 667 10.21 -18.38 2.33
CA THR A 667 11.23 -17.36 2.03
C THR A 667 11.24 -16.32 3.15
N GLN A 668 12.40 -16.03 3.72
CA GLN A 668 12.49 -15.22 4.95
C GLN A 668 13.89 -14.66 5.17
N ASN A 669 14.02 -13.75 6.13
CA ASN A 669 15.29 -13.52 6.80
C ASN A 669 15.63 -14.69 7.73
N TYR A 670 16.90 -14.83 8.13
CA TYR A 670 17.35 -15.95 8.95
C TYR A 670 16.65 -15.94 10.32
N PRO A 671 16.28 -17.13 10.86
CA PRO A 671 15.71 -17.20 12.19
C PRO A 671 16.63 -16.58 13.23
N ASP A 672 16.05 -15.96 14.26
CA ASP A 672 16.76 -15.27 15.33
C ASP A 672 17.78 -14.20 14.89
N ALA A 673 17.70 -13.67 13.66
CA ALA A 673 18.65 -12.70 13.12
C ALA A 673 18.85 -11.46 14.00
N VAL A 674 17.81 -11.02 14.71
CA VAL A 674 17.91 -9.89 15.65
C VAL A 674 18.90 -10.12 16.79
N ASN A 675 19.20 -11.37 17.13
CA ASN A 675 20.15 -11.75 18.18
C ASN A 675 21.52 -12.19 17.64
N HIS A 676 21.73 -12.15 16.31
CA HIS A 676 22.96 -12.57 15.65
C HIS A 676 23.49 -11.49 14.71
N VAL A 677 24.49 -10.73 15.18
CA VAL A 677 25.09 -9.61 14.44
C VAL A 677 25.69 -9.99 13.07
N ASN A 678 25.99 -11.26 12.84
CA ASN A 678 26.53 -11.78 11.59
C ASN A 678 25.44 -12.29 10.62
N PHE A 679 24.16 -12.20 10.99
CA PHE A 679 23.03 -12.50 10.11
C PHE A 679 22.56 -11.21 9.41
N PRO A 680 21.73 -11.30 8.34
CA PRO A 680 21.25 -10.14 7.63
C PRO A 680 20.42 -9.22 8.55
N PRO A 681 20.50 -7.88 8.38
CA PRO A 681 19.73 -6.93 9.18
C PRO A 681 18.23 -7.23 9.17
N ALA A 682 17.58 -7.14 10.32
CA ALA A 682 16.17 -7.52 10.50
C ALA A 682 15.29 -6.39 11.07
N ILE A 683 15.88 -5.24 11.40
CA ILE A 683 15.14 -4.10 11.97
C ILE A 683 14.70 -3.17 10.85
N LEU A 684 13.41 -2.85 10.84
CA LEU A 684 12.81 -1.81 10.01
C LEU A 684 12.74 -0.51 10.81
N TYR A 685 13.23 0.59 10.24
CA TYR A 685 13.17 1.92 10.85
C TYR A 685 12.05 2.79 10.24
N PRO A 686 11.52 3.79 10.96
CA PRO A 686 10.59 4.76 10.39
C PRO A 686 11.18 5.47 9.17
N GLY A 687 10.36 5.67 8.13
CA GLY A 687 10.80 6.22 6.84
C GLY A 687 11.31 5.16 5.85
N GLU A 688 11.64 3.96 6.31
CA GLU A 688 11.99 2.83 5.44
C GLU A 688 10.75 2.05 4.99
N THR A 689 10.92 1.27 3.94
CA THR A 689 9.92 0.32 3.45
C THR A 689 10.47 -1.09 3.53
N TYR A 690 9.83 -1.97 4.29
CA TYR A 690 10.06 -3.40 4.16
C TYR A 690 9.46 -3.87 2.85
N HIS A 691 10.21 -4.62 2.04
CA HIS A 691 9.73 -5.19 0.79
C HIS A 691 10.22 -6.62 0.59
N HIS A 692 9.29 -7.56 0.49
CA HIS A 692 9.57 -8.97 0.26
C HIS A 692 8.67 -9.50 -0.87
N THR A 693 9.26 -9.98 -1.95
CA THR A 693 8.52 -10.61 -3.06
C THR A 693 8.77 -12.12 -3.07
N VAL A 694 7.71 -12.89 -3.36
CA VAL A 694 7.74 -14.34 -3.60
C VAL A 694 7.03 -14.63 -4.91
N VAL A 695 7.61 -15.52 -5.71
CA VAL A 695 6.99 -16.06 -6.92
C VAL A 695 7.00 -17.57 -6.85
N TYR A 696 5.81 -18.17 -6.79
CA TYR A 696 5.61 -19.59 -7.01
C TYR A 696 5.29 -19.81 -8.49
N LYS A 697 6.22 -20.42 -9.23
CA LYS A 697 6.07 -20.71 -10.65
C LYS A 697 5.76 -22.19 -10.85
N PHE A 698 4.64 -22.47 -11.50
CA PHE A 698 4.18 -23.84 -11.75
C PHE A 698 4.38 -24.26 -13.20
N SER A 699 4.88 -25.48 -13.39
CA SER A 699 4.97 -26.11 -14.71
C SER A 699 4.82 -27.63 -14.61
N SER A 700 4.83 -28.32 -15.75
CA SER A 700 4.92 -29.78 -15.80
C SER A 700 5.98 -30.20 -16.82
N MET A 701 6.75 -31.23 -16.48
CA MET A 701 7.69 -31.88 -17.40
C MET A 701 6.95 -32.97 -18.19
N SER A 702 7.25 -33.05 -19.49
CA SER A 702 6.70 -34.07 -20.39
C SER A 702 7.10 -35.48 -19.99
#